data_AF-A0A821UGW9-F1
#
_entry.id   AF-A0A821UGW9-F1
#
_cell.length_a   1.000
_cell.length_b   1.000
_cell.length_c   1.000
_cell.angle_alpha   90.00
_cell.angle_beta   90.00
_cell.angle_gamma   90.00
#
_symmetry.space_group_name_H-M   'P 1'
#
loop_
_entity.id
_entity.type
_entity.pdbx_description
1 polymer ?
#
loop_
_entity_poly.entity_id
_entity_poly.type
_entity_poly.pdbx_seq_one_letter_code
_entity_poly.pdbx_strand_id
1 'polypeptide(L)'
;MNSETTNNRLNTFTLNVLPLSTKTRFKFIKESYGYNCYKLYQSYENKTIKLACLFSDLNYLYQCKSNNLMPKFLQFKLANRELVYTRSYKKCQNILLKEEIHLKKNNIKYTSMIKENLYNELVNIFPHAVMTKINQILDEIQFKTDRVKYRTHCRKFNNLMFFRNQQQQRRENERLLLNTKLMNKLINIDNEKEKETEPKLIWNLSNRDLTKEEIRELEKGISYNRPSAINRSEVIANIEYLFHNSSTVQKESTDFKKWDENPDNISNKEIRTLEPKQLSLAADLKNATENFFNQAHMSIKTKQNKIMNQHNNQQLLLNLSKDPSILITKPDKGRGVVILNRNDYIQKLEQILSDSTKFKLLDKDPTSSRENALTALLRQMKNEEYLTENQYRYIKPVNSIPARLYGLPKVHKITIENEKVCNVPLRSIVSCIQSYNYRLGKFLAGIIKPIRDSTYSLKNTNEFLKFLKENKGFSKSNKMISFDIESLFANIPVDETIEIICNELYCTNPKLKPFIPEHYFCELLEFATKYTHFLFNKKYYDQADGVSMGTPLPAIFAEIFMANFEEEHLSGLLNNNDSKLLLWRRYVDDTYTIFKADAGEDEIRQLLNTFHPSIKFTTEPEANNTIPFLDVLVKRHDSGFDTTVYRKKTTTKLMLKWDSLIPTAYKRSSIISLVTRAIRICSKYGPLHDEFQQIRLMANFNGYPSDFVEKIIKKYLDKLYRPKDTENQIQQTSNEIINYKYIQLPYIGAPSYAYAKRLKSIIQKMIQQHNLE
;
A
#
# COMPACT_ATOMS: atom_id res chain seq x y z
N MET A 1 117.93 44.79 9.23
CA MET A 1 118.55 43.47 9.07
C MET A 1 117.55 42.54 8.41
N ASN A 2 117.93 42.07 7.22
CA ASN A 2 117.45 40.90 6.49
C ASN A 2 116.09 40.99 5.77
N SER A 3 116.20 41.51 4.55
CA SER A 3 115.55 41.02 3.33
C SER A 3 116.00 39.58 2.96
N GLU A 4 115.30 39.01 1.98
CA GLU A 4 115.65 37.81 1.20
C GLU A 4 115.43 36.46 1.93
N THR A 5 114.83 35.40 1.36
CA THR A 5 114.44 35.07 -0.03
C THR A 5 113.79 33.68 0.01
N THR A 6 112.68 33.46 -0.72
CA THR A 6 112.47 32.31 -1.65
C THR A 6 112.43 30.87 -1.09
N ASN A 7 111.74 29.88 -1.65
CA ASN A 7 110.91 29.79 -2.84
C ASN A 7 110.21 28.42 -2.84
N ASN A 8 109.00 28.43 -3.38
CA ASN A 8 108.45 27.51 -4.37
C ASN A 8 108.54 25.99 -4.18
N ARG A 9 107.33 25.41 -4.05
CA ARG A 9 106.70 24.37 -4.91
C ARG A 9 105.58 23.77 -4.05
N LEU A 10 104.27 23.82 -4.32
CA LEU A 10 103.49 23.72 -5.55
C LEU A 10 102.05 24.17 -5.18
N ASN A 11 101.45 25.05 -5.99
CA ASN A 11 100.34 24.75 -6.89
C ASN A 11 99.12 24.02 -6.27
N THR A 12 98.04 24.79 -6.12
CA THR A 12 96.70 24.45 -6.64
C THR A 12 96.25 23.00 -6.49
N PHE A 13 95.73 22.60 -5.33
CA PHE A 13 94.84 21.44 -5.27
C PHE A 13 93.70 21.65 -4.27
N THR A 14 92.53 21.94 -4.85
CA THR A 14 91.18 21.59 -4.37
C THR A 14 90.72 22.19 -3.04
N LEU A 15 89.69 23.04 -3.10
CA LEU A 15 88.53 22.87 -2.21
C LEU A 15 88.27 21.37 -2.14
N ASN A 16 88.63 20.72 -1.03
CA ASN A 16 88.43 19.29 -0.85
C ASN A 16 86.96 19.00 -1.16
N VAL A 17 86.72 18.39 -2.31
CA VAL A 17 85.39 18.09 -2.80
C VAL A 17 84.81 17.10 -1.79
N LEU A 18 83.79 17.53 -1.06
CA LEU A 18 83.08 16.67 -0.13
C LEU A 18 82.70 15.37 -0.88
N PRO A 19 83.21 14.19 -0.46
CA PRO A 19 83.07 12.98 -1.26
C PRO A 19 81.60 12.60 -1.49
N LEU A 20 81.26 12.18 -2.71
CA LEU A 20 79.88 11.79 -3.05
C LEU A 20 79.48 10.46 -2.38
N SER A 21 80.42 9.53 -2.20
CA SER A 21 80.14 8.25 -1.55
C SER A 21 79.90 8.45 -0.04
N THR A 22 78.80 7.88 0.47
CA THR A 22 78.35 8.01 1.86
C THR A 22 79.40 7.58 2.88
N LYS A 23 80.09 6.45 2.65
CA LYS A 23 81.13 5.94 3.57
C LYS A 23 82.35 6.86 3.64
N THR A 24 82.79 7.36 2.48
CA THR A 24 83.93 8.29 2.40
C THR A 24 83.56 9.69 2.89
N ARG A 25 82.31 10.14 2.72
CA ARG A 25 81.82 11.43 3.21
C ARG A 25 81.81 11.49 4.73
N PHE A 26 81.24 10.48 5.37
CA PHE A 26 81.22 10.39 6.83
C PHE A 26 82.62 10.27 7.42
N LYS A 27 83.52 9.51 6.75
CA LYS A 27 84.93 9.41 7.13
C LYS A 27 85.64 10.76 7.02
N PHE A 28 85.47 11.46 5.90
CA PHE A 28 86.02 12.82 5.68
C PHE A 28 85.55 13.82 6.73
N ILE A 29 84.25 13.90 7.01
CA ILE A 29 83.71 14.83 8.01
C ILE A 29 84.27 14.51 9.41
N LYS A 30 84.41 13.22 9.75
CA LYS A 30 84.97 12.79 11.04
C LYS A 30 86.47 13.12 11.17
N GLU A 31 87.24 12.94 10.11
CA GLU A 31 88.70 13.18 10.09
C GLU A 31 89.04 14.68 10.01
N SER A 32 88.27 15.47 9.25
CA SER A 32 88.55 16.90 9.03
C SER A 32 87.90 17.83 10.06
N TYR A 33 86.78 17.45 10.69
CA TYR A 33 86.02 18.32 11.60
C TYR A 33 85.70 17.68 12.96
N GLY A 34 86.18 16.46 13.21
CA GLY A 34 86.01 15.77 14.49
C GLY A 34 84.70 15.00 14.64
N TYR A 35 84.62 14.22 15.72
CA TYR A 35 83.53 13.26 15.94
C TYR A 35 82.17 13.89 16.24
N ASN A 36 82.13 15.01 16.97
CA ASN A 36 80.88 15.69 17.32
C ASN A 36 80.20 16.28 16.07
N CYS A 37 80.97 16.89 15.17
CA CYS A 37 80.48 17.42 13.90
C CYS A 37 79.96 16.29 12.98
N TYR A 38 80.65 15.15 12.95
CA TYR A 38 80.15 13.96 12.25
C TYR A 38 78.78 13.51 12.77
N LYS A 39 78.56 13.49 14.10
CA LYS A 39 77.28 13.10 14.69
C LYS A 39 76.16 14.09 14.37
N LEU A 40 76.45 15.39 14.40
CA LEU A 40 75.52 16.43 13.99
C LEU A 40 75.11 16.29 12.52
N TYR A 41 76.10 16.14 11.63
CA TYR A 41 75.86 15.92 10.20
C TYR A 41 75.06 14.63 9.93
N GLN A 42 75.42 13.52 10.58
CA GLN A 42 74.69 12.26 10.47
C GLN A 42 73.23 12.40 10.93
N SER A 43 72.99 13.12 12.02
CA SER A 43 71.64 13.42 12.50
C SER A 43 70.87 14.25 11.46
N TYR A 44 71.50 15.29 10.90
CA TYR A 44 70.89 16.16 9.89
C TYR A 44 70.51 15.42 8.59
N GLU A 45 71.41 14.56 8.08
CA GLU A 45 71.13 13.69 6.92
C GLU A 45 69.96 12.73 7.22
N ASN A 46 69.96 12.08 8.39
CA ASN A 46 68.89 11.18 8.80
C ASN A 46 67.54 11.88 8.93
N LYS A 47 67.49 13.09 9.49
CA LYS A 47 66.25 13.88 9.58
C LYS A 47 65.75 14.31 8.21
N THR A 48 66.65 14.64 7.28
CA THR A 48 66.30 14.98 5.89
C THR A 48 65.66 13.80 5.17
N ILE A 49 66.25 12.61 5.27
CA ILE A 49 65.68 11.36 4.69
C ILE A 49 64.32 11.03 5.33
N LYS A 50 64.21 11.16 6.66
CA LYS A 50 62.96 10.91 7.39
C LYS A 50 61.84 11.87 6.95
N LEU A 51 62.17 13.14 6.75
CA LEU A 51 61.24 14.18 6.33
C LEU A 51 60.72 13.92 4.90
N ALA A 52 61.59 13.55 3.95
CA ALA A 52 61.17 13.07 2.61
C ALA A 52 60.22 11.86 2.67
N CYS A 53 60.57 10.86 3.49
CA CYS A 53 59.70 9.70 3.69
C CYS A 53 58.32 10.10 4.23
N LEU A 54 58.26 11.01 5.20
CA LEU A 54 57.01 11.47 5.80
C LEU A 54 56.14 12.27 4.81
N PHE A 55 56.74 13.12 3.98
CA PHE A 55 56.01 13.83 2.93
C PHE A 55 55.43 12.87 1.88
N SER A 56 56.24 11.90 1.44
CA SER A 56 55.81 10.84 0.53
C SER A 56 54.69 9.98 1.13
N ASP A 57 54.76 9.64 2.43
CA ASP A 57 53.70 8.92 3.17
C ASP A 57 52.41 9.75 3.23
N LEU A 58 52.51 11.04 3.57
CA LEU A 58 51.37 11.94 3.69
C LEU A 58 50.64 12.10 2.34
N ASN A 59 51.39 12.26 1.25
CA ASN A 59 50.83 12.37 -0.10
C ASN A 59 50.05 11.10 -0.48
N TYR A 60 50.60 9.91 -0.19
CA TYR A 60 49.91 8.65 -0.43
C TYR A 60 48.60 8.53 0.36
N LEU A 61 48.58 8.94 1.62
CA LEU A 61 47.36 8.93 2.44
C LEU A 61 46.30 9.90 1.89
N TYR A 62 46.71 11.07 1.38
CA TYR A 62 45.81 12.00 0.72
C TYR A 62 45.24 11.47 -0.60
N GLN A 63 46.05 10.80 -1.41
CA GLN A 63 45.58 10.12 -2.62
C GLN A 63 44.57 9.03 -2.27
N CYS A 64 44.82 8.24 -1.23
CA CYS A 64 43.88 7.23 -0.75
C CYS A 64 42.56 7.87 -0.28
N LYS A 65 42.62 8.93 0.52
CA LYS A 65 41.43 9.64 1.02
C LYS A 65 40.58 10.23 -0.11
N SER A 66 41.22 10.92 -1.07
CA SER A 66 40.52 11.58 -2.19
C SER A 66 39.83 10.58 -3.11
N ASN A 67 40.40 9.37 -3.23
CA ASN A 67 39.83 8.29 -4.00
C ASN A 67 38.94 7.34 -3.18
N ASN A 68 38.60 7.66 -1.92
CA ASN A 68 37.83 6.77 -1.04
C ASN A 68 38.43 5.33 -0.91
N LEU A 69 39.76 5.23 -0.89
CA LEU A 69 40.49 3.97 -0.69
C LEU A 69 41.04 3.89 0.73
N MET A 70 41.01 2.69 1.31
CA MET A 70 41.56 2.43 2.64
C MET A 70 42.92 1.71 2.54
N PRO A 71 44.03 2.29 3.01
CA PRO A 71 45.33 1.62 3.04
C PRO A 71 45.27 0.29 3.80
N LYS A 72 45.91 -0.77 3.27
CA LYS A 72 45.85 -2.12 3.87
C LYS A 72 46.28 -2.17 5.33
N PHE A 73 47.26 -1.37 5.74
CA PHE A 73 47.76 -1.36 7.13
C PHE A 73 46.81 -0.70 8.13
N LEU A 74 45.80 0.05 7.66
CA LEU A 74 44.72 0.60 8.49
C LEU A 74 43.47 -0.30 8.49
N GLN A 75 43.49 -1.41 7.74
CA GLN A 75 42.41 -2.38 7.73
C GLN A 75 42.63 -3.39 8.86
N PHE A 76 41.75 -3.37 9.85
CA PHE A 76 41.75 -4.36 10.92
C PHE A 76 40.92 -5.60 10.53
N LYS A 77 41.34 -6.76 11.03
CA LYS A 77 40.64 -8.04 10.81
C LYS A 77 39.30 -8.01 11.56
N LEU A 78 38.25 -8.48 10.89
CA LEU A 78 36.92 -8.63 11.48
C LEU A 78 36.63 -10.10 11.76
N ALA A 79 35.98 -10.38 12.88
CA ALA A 79 35.49 -11.72 13.21
C ALA A 79 34.44 -12.21 12.20
N ASN A 80 33.57 -11.30 11.73
CA ASN A 80 32.63 -11.56 10.64
C ASN A 80 32.97 -10.68 9.42
N ARG A 81 33.24 -11.31 8.28
CA ARG A 81 33.62 -10.64 7.02
C ARG A 81 32.48 -9.81 6.42
N GLU A 82 31.22 -10.07 6.78
CA GLU A 82 30.07 -9.30 6.29
C GLU A 82 29.99 -7.89 6.90
N LEU A 83 30.62 -7.68 8.07
CA LEU A 83 30.62 -6.38 8.75
C LEU A 83 31.38 -5.31 7.95
N VAL A 84 32.22 -5.71 6.99
CA VAL A 84 32.95 -4.83 6.06
C VAL A 84 32.01 -3.88 5.30
N TYR A 85 30.76 -4.31 5.05
CA TYR A 85 29.80 -3.52 4.27
C TYR A 85 28.98 -2.53 5.10
N THR A 86 29.05 -2.63 6.44
CA THR A 86 28.27 -1.78 7.34
C THR A 86 28.73 -0.33 7.30
N ARG A 87 27.79 0.60 7.54
CA ARG A 87 28.09 2.03 7.65
C ARG A 87 29.02 2.32 8.84
N SER A 88 28.89 1.55 9.93
CA SER A 88 29.72 1.67 11.13
C SER A 88 31.18 1.33 10.85
N TYR A 89 31.45 0.21 10.16
CA TYR A 89 32.82 -0.16 9.78
C TYR A 89 33.49 0.90 8.89
N LYS A 90 32.78 1.36 7.85
CA LYS A 90 33.28 2.44 6.97
C LYS A 90 33.53 3.74 7.72
N LYS A 91 32.71 4.07 8.72
CA LYS A 91 32.90 5.25 9.57
C LYS A 91 34.16 5.11 10.42
N CYS A 92 34.37 3.96 11.06
CA CYS A 92 35.58 3.69 11.86
C CYS A 92 36.86 3.76 11.02
N GLN A 93 36.89 3.15 9.83
CA GLN A 93 38.05 3.21 8.95
C GLN A 93 38.37 4.64 8.50
N ASN A 94 37.34 5.45 8.19
CA ASN A 94 37.53 6.85 7.82
C ASN A 94 38.05 7.71 8.98
N ILE A 95 37.71 7.37 10.22
CA ILE A 95 38.28 8.03 11.42
C ILE A 95 39.76 7.67 11.54
N LEU A 96 40.12 6.39 11.47
CA LEU A 96 41.52 5.93 11.55
C LEU A 96 42.40 6.57 10.47
N LEU A 97 41.91 6.69 9.23
CA LEU A 97 42.64 7.36 8.15
C LEU A 97 42.87 8.85 8.42
N LYS A 98 41.90 9.54 9.05
CA LYS A 98 42.05 10.95 9.41
C LYS A 98 43.08 11.13 10.53
N GLU A 99 43.07 10.25 11.53
CA GLU A 99 44.05 10.27 12.62
C GLU A 99 45.47 9.99 12.11
N GLU A 100 45.66 9.00 11.23
CA GLU A 100 46.98 8.71 10.65
C GLU A 100 47.53 9.91 9.85
N ILE A 101 46.68 10.60 9.08
CA ILE A 101 47.06 11.84 8.38
C ILE A 101 47.48 12.93 9.39
N HIS A 102 46.74 13.05 10.49
CA HIS A 102 47.05 14.02 11.54
C HIS A 102 48.41 13.73 12.20
N LEU A 103 48.67 12.47 12.56
CA LEU A 103 49.95 12.03 13.12
C LEU A 103 51.13 12.30 12.18
N LYS A 104 50.98 12.01 10.88
CA LYS A 104 52.02 12.28 9.88
C LYS A 104 52.31 13.78 9.74
N LYS A 105 51.29 14.64 9.77
CA LYS A 105 51.47 16.10 9.78
C LYS A 105 52.24 16.59 11.00
N ASN A 106 51.90 16.10 12.19
CA ASN A 106 52.60 16.49 13.42
C ASN A 106 54.06 16.02 13.41
N ASN A 107 54.31 14.80 12.93
CA ASN A 107 55.67 14.28 12.76
C ASN A 107 56.50 15.09 11.76
N ILE A 108 55.90 15.57 10.67
CA ILE A 108 56.57 16.46 9.71
C ILE A 108 56.96 17.76 10.39
N LYS A 109 56.03 18.43 11.09
CA LYS A 109 56.30 19.68 11.82
C LYS A 109 57.47 19.52 12.80
N TYR A 110 57.40 18.50 13.64
CA TYR A 110 58.44 18.22 14.64
C TYR A 110 59.79 17.88 14.02
N THR A 111 59.81 17.05 12.97
CA THR A 111 61.05 16.67 12.27
C THR A 111 61.65 17.86 11.52
N SER A 112 60.82 18.75 10.96
CA SER A 112 61.26 19.97 10.29
C SER A 112 61.95 20.93 11.27
N MET A 113 61.34 21.15 12.44
CA MET A 113 61.91 22.00 13.49
C MET A 113 63.29 21.48 13.95
N ILE A 114 63.42 20.17 14.18
CA ILE A 114 64.72 19.58 14.56
C ILE A 114 65.74 19.73 13.42
N LYS A 115 65.32 19.52 12.16
CA LYS A 115 66.20 19.68 10.99
C LYS A 115 66.72 21.12 10.91
N GLU A 116 65.86 22.10 11.14
CA GLU A 116 66.21 23.52 11.12
C GLU A 116 67.20 23.89 12.23
N ASN A 117 67.00 23.40 13.45
CA ASN A 117 67.95 23.60 14.55
C ASN A 117 69.33 23.00 14.22
N LEU A 118 69.36 21.77 13.69
CA LEU A 118 70.60 21.13 13.26
C LEU A 118 71.27 21.89 12.10
N TYR A 119 70.50 22.46 11.18
CA TYR A 119 71.04 23.31 10.11
C TYR A 119 71.76 24.54 10.67
N ASN A 120 71.12 25.24 11.61
CA ASN A 120 71.67 26.45 12.23
C ASN A 120 72.97 26.13 13.00
N GLU A 121 73.04 25.00 13.69
CA GLU A 121 74.28 24.54 14.33
C GLU A 121 75.39 24.23 13.31
N LEU A 122 75.05 23.58 12.20
CA LEU A 122 76.03 23.19 11.17
C LEU A 122 76.57 24.37 10.37
N VAL A 123 75.76 25.41 10.10
CA VAL A 123 76.18 26.62 9.38
C VAL A 123 77.24 27.40 10.18
N ASN A 124 77.18 27.34 11.51
CA ASN A 124 78.19 27.98 12.37
C ASN A 124 79.52 27.20 12.40
N ILE A 125 79.53 25.93 11.99
CA ILE A 125 80.70 25.04 12.05
C ILE A 125 81.38 24.92 10.68
N PHE A 126 80.61 24.78 9.60
CA PHE A 126 81.15 24.54 8.27
C PHE A 126 81.33 25.83 7.47
N PRO A 127 82.43 25.99 6.70
CA PRO A 127 82.55 27.07 5.74
C PRO A 127 81.39 27.06 4.73
N HIS A 128 80.95 28.24 4.29
CA HIS A 128 79.80 28.40 3.38
C HIS A 128 79.88 27.50 2.13
N ALA A 129 81.07 27.35 1.54
CA ALA A 129 81.30 26.50 0.38
C ALA A 129 81.05 25.00 0.66
N VAL A 130 81.42 24.53 1.87
CA VAL A 130 81.19 23.14 2.31
C VAL A 130 79.70 22.93 2.59
N MET A 131 79.04 23.89 3.24
CA MET A 131 77.61 23.80 3.51
C MET A 131 76.75 23.80 2.23
N THR A 132 77.15 24.60 1.23
CA THR A 132 76.53 24.58 -0.10
C THR A 132 76.64 23.20 -0.74
N LYS A 133 77.81 22.55 -0.63
CA LYS A 133 78.01 21.20 -1.18
C LYS A 133 77.23 20.14 -0.40
N ILE A 134 77.11 20.27 0.92
CA ILE A 134 76.27 19.42 1.76
C ILE A 134 74.81 19.49 1.31
N ASN A 135 74.27 20.70 1.12
CA ASN A 135 72.88 20.89 0.69
C ASN A 135 72.63 20.25 -0.69
N GLN A 136 73.53 20.45 -1.65
CA GLN A 136 73.42 19.79 -2.97
C GLN A 136 73.36 18.26 -2.86
N ILE A 137 74.22 17.65 -2.04
CA ILE A 137 74.22 16.20 -1.84
C ILE A 137 72.93 15.74 -1.14
N LEU A 138 72.44 16.50 -0.16
CA LEU A 138 71.22 16.16 0.54
C LEU A 138 69.98 16.31 -0.34
N ASP A 139 69.93 17.29 -1.24
CA ASP A 139 68.86 17.44 -2.23
C ASP A 139 68.85 16.23 -3.18
N GLU A 140 70.01 15.75 -3.63
CA GLU A 140 70.10 14.51 -4.42
C GLU A 140 69.63 13.27 -3.65
N ILE A 141 70.00 13.16 -2.37
CA ILE A 141 69.55 12.05 -1.49
C ILE A 141 68.04 12.13 -1.26
N GLN A 142 67.51 13.33 -1.05
CA GLN A 142 66.09 13.59 -0.88
C GLN A 142 65.33 13.16 -2.14
N PHE A 143 65.78 13.61 -3.31
CA PHE A 143 65.18 13.27 -4.59
C PHE A 143 65.20 11.76 -4.86
N LYS A 144 66.32 11.08 -4.59
CA LYS A 144 66.43 9.62 -4.70
C LYS A 144 65.46 8.90 -3.75
N THR A 145 65.36 9.37 -2.52
CA THR A 145 64.45 8.82 -1.50
C THR A 145 62.99 8.98 -1.91
N ASP A 146 62.60 10.17 -2.34
CA ASP A 146 61.24 10.48 -2.81
C ASP A 146 60.88 9.62 -4.03
N ARG A 147 61.80 9.45 -5.00
CA ARG A 147 61.57 8.60 -6.18
C ARG A 147 61.29 7.14 -5.80
N VAL A 148 62.04 6.58 -4.85
CA VAL A 148 61.85 5.19 -4.39
C VAL A 148 60.54 5.03 -3.61
N LYS A 149 60.24 5.97 -2.71
CA LYS A 149 58.99 5.97 -1.92
C LYS A 149 57.77 6.18 -2.80
N TYR A 150 57.82 7.14 -3.72
CA TYR A 150 56.78 7.40 -4.70
C TYR A 150 56.46 6.15 -5.53
N ARG A 151 57.47 5.48 -6.11
CA ARG A 151 57.27 4.21 -6.85
C ARG A 151 56.58 3.14 -6.00
N THR A 152 56.98 3.01 -4.74
CA THR A 152 56.36 2.07 -3.80
C THR A 152 54.90 2.44 -3.52
N HIS A 153 54.61 3.73 -3.35
CA HIS A 153 53.26 4.24 -3.07
C HIS A 153 52.35 4.13 -4.29
N CYS A 154 52.84 4.40 -5.50
CA CYS A 154 52.12 4.16 -6.75
C CYS A 154 51.76 2.68 -6.90
N ARG A 155 52.68 1.74 -6.62
CA ARG A 155 52.36 0.30 -6.65
C ARG A 155 51.28 -0.06 -5.64
N LYS A 156 51.38 0.43 -4.40
CA LYS A 156 50.37 0.18 -3.35
C LYS A 156 48.99 0.76 -3.73
N PHE A 157 48.98 1.98 -4.27
CA PHE A 157 47.77 2.68 -4.69
C PHE A 157 47.12 2.00 -5.90
N ASN A 158 47.91 1.66 -6.93
CA ASN A 158 47.42 0.96 -8.13
C ASN A 158 46.85 -0.41 -7.77
N ASN A 159 47.48 -1.14 -6.84
CA ASN A 159 46.92 -2.39 -6.33
C ASN A 159 45.57 -2.17 -5.66
N LEU A 160 45.41 -1.14 -4.81
CA LEU A 160 44.13 -0.81 -4.18
C LEU A 160 43.05 -0.44 -5.21
N MET A 161 43.41 0.32 -6.24
CA MET A 161 42.51 0.68 -7.35
C MET A 161 42.13 -0.55 -8.18
N PHE A 162 43.07 -1.43 -8.50
CA PHE A 162 42.81 -2.67 -9.23
C PHE A 162 41.82 -3.58 -8.50
N PHE A 163 42.00 -3.78 -7.19
CA PHE A 163 41.06 -4.57 -6.39
C PHE A 163 39.68 -3.92 -6.29
N ARG A 164 39.60 -2.58 -6.23
CA ARG A 164 38.31 -1.86 -6.29
C ARG A 164 37.61 -2.06 -7.63
N ASN A 165 38.34 -1.92 -8.74
CA ASN A 165 37.79 -2.10 -10.08
C ASN A 165 37.32 -3.54 -10.31
N GLN A 166 38.06 -4.55 -9.83
CA GLN A 166 37.59 -5.94 -9.85
C GLN A 166 36.34 -6.16 -9.01
N GLN A 167 36.21 -5.53 -7.83
CA GLN A 167 34.99 -5.63 -7.03
C GLN A 167 33.80 -4.92 -7.68
N GLN A 168 34.03 -3.79 -8.36
CA GLN A 168 32.98 -3.10 -9.13
C GLN A 168 32.56 -3.92 -10.35
N GLN A 169 33.50 -4.46 -11.14
CA GLN A 169 33.21 -5.38 -12.23
C GLN A 169 32.53 -6.66 -11.76
N ARG A 170 32.92 -7.24 -10.62
CA ARG A 170 32.21 -8.41 -10.06
C ARG A 170 30.79 -8.06 -9.65
N ARG A 171 30.55 -6.88 -9.05
CA ARG A 171 29.19 -6.41 -8.73
C ARG A 171 28.38 -6.10 -9.97
N GLU A 172 28.98 -5.52 -11.00
CA GLU A 172 28.33 -5.25 -12.28
C GLU A 172 28.04 -6.54 -13.02
N ASN A 173 28.95 -7.52 -13.01
CA ASN A 173 28.75 -8.85 -13.60
C ASN A 173 27.78 -9.70 -12.79
N GLU A 174 27.73 -9.60 -11.45
CA GLU A 174 26.70 -10.24 -10.63
C GLU A 174 25.35 -9.57 -10.85
N ARG A 175 25.31 -8.24 -11.00
CA ARG A 175 24.10 -7.51 -11.33
C ARG A 175 23.64 -7.78 -12.76
N LEU A 176 24.57 -7.91 -13.72
CA LEU A 176 24.29 -8.34 -15.09
C LEU A 176 23.82 -9.79 -15.07
N LEU A 177 24.50 -10.70 -14.38
CA LEU A 177 24.10 -12.10 -14.29
C LEU A 177 22.76 -12.27 -13.55
N LEU A 178 22.46 -11.45 -12.55
CA LEU A 178 21.17 -11.41 -11.87
C LEU A 178 20.11 -10.80 -12.78
N ASN A 179 20.42 -9.73 -13.51
CA ASN A 179 19.53 -9.10 -14.50
C ASN A 179 19.33 -9.97 -15.74
N THR A 180 20.31 -10.77 -16.15
CA THR A 180 20.27 -11.70 -17.29
C THR A 180 19.64 -13.01 -16.84
N LYS A 181 19.77 -13.43 -15.58
CA LYS A 181 18.94 -14.51 -15.02
C LYS A 181 17.50 -14.07 -14.80
N LEU A 182 17.25 -12.82 -14.38
CA LEU A 182 15.91 -12.23 -14.32
C LEU A 182 15.33 -12.02 -15.71
N MET A 183 16.11 -11.50 -16.67
CA MET A 183 15.70 -11.31 -18.05
C MET A 183 15.54 -12.62 -18.78
N ASN A 184 16.41 -13.62 -18.61
CA ASN A 184 16.22 -14.93 -19.24
C ASN A 184 15.09 -15.71 -18.56
N LYS A 185 14.79 -15.44 -17.27
CA LYS A 185 13.60 -15.98 -16.61
C LYS A 185 12.33 -15.21 -16.99
N LEU A 186 12.41 -13.92 -17.33
CA LEU A 186 11.32 -13.13 -17.89
C LEU A 186 11.08 -13.51 -19.36
N ILE A 187 12.13 -13.61 -20.18
CA ILE A 187 12.12 -14.00 -21.60
C ILE A 187 11.67 -15.47 -21.76
N ASN A 188 12.10 -16.40 -20.91
CA ASN A 188 11.58 -17.77 -20.94
C ASN A 188 10.19 -17.92 -20.31
N ILE A 189 9.68 -16.90 -19.62
CA ILE A 189 8.26 -16.84 -19.19
C ILE A 189 7.41 -16.11 -20.26
N ASP A 190 7.99 -15.17 -21.00
CA ASP A 190 7.36 -14.38 -22.06
C ASP A 190 7.35 -15.11 -23.42
N ASN A 191 8.21 -16.11 -23.63
CA ASN A 191 8.22 -16.91 -24.86
C ASN A 191 7.25 -18.11 -24.85
N GLU A 192 6.53 -18.34 -23.75
CA GLU A 192 5.41 -19.32 -23.68
C GLU A 192 4.12 -18.74 -23.10
N LYS A 193 3.99 -17.41 -22.99
CA LYS A 193 2.71 -16.77 -22.66
C LYS A 193 2.42 -15.64 -23.64
N GLU A 194 1.22 -15.72 -24.23
CA GLU A 194 0.57 -14.70 -25.04
C GLU A 194 1.01 -13.28 -24.64
N LYS A 195 1.43 -12.46 -25.63
CA LYS A 195 1.72 -11.03 -25.50
C LYS A 195 0.73 -10.35 -24.53
N GLU A 196 1.11 -10.17 -23.26
CA GLU A 196 0.37 -9.31 -22.34
C GLU A 196 0.58 -7.86 -22.80
N THR A 197 -0.37 -7.36 -23.60
CA THR A 197 -0.54 -5.94 -23.90
C THR A 197 -0.46 -5.13 -22.61
N GLU A 198 0.20 -3.96 -22.63
CA GLU A 198 0.29 -3.05 -21.49
C GLU A 198 -1.08 -2.87 -20.79
N PRO A 199 -1.12 -2.82 -19.44
CA PRO A 199 -2.39 -2.76 -18.71
C PRO A 199 -3.18 -1.51 -19.09
N LYS A 200 -4.32 -1.71 -19.75
CA LYS A 200 -5.22 -0.63 -20.19
C LYS A 200 -5.90 0.03 -18.98
N LEU A 201 -5.31 1.13 -18.49
CA LEU A 201 -5.84 1.90 -17.34
C LEU A 201 -7.09 2.73 -17.67
N ILE A 202 -7.20 3.14 -18.93
CA ILE A 202 -8.28 3.98 -19.44
C ILE A 202 -8.99 3.24 -20.58
N TRP A 203 -10.29 3.05 -20.44
CA TRP A 203 -11.18 2.65 -21.51
C TRP A 203 -11.91 3.88 -22.03
N ASN A 204 -11.33 4.55 -23.03
CA ASN A 204 -12.06 5.56 -23.77
C ASN A 204 -12.98 4.85 -24.78
N LEU A 205 -14.27 4.84 -24.48
CA LEU A 205 -15.35 4.27 -25.28
C LEU A 205 -16.31 5.39 -25.76
N SER A 206 -15.84 6.62 -25.74
CA SER A 206 -16.55 7.80 -26.21
C SER A 206 -15.94 8.31 -27.52
N ASN A 207 -16.67 9.18 -28.21
CA ASN A 207 -16.17 9.82 -29.42
C ASN A 207 -15.22 11.01 -29.13
N ARG A 208 -14.98 11.31 -27.84
CA ARG A 208 -14.15 12.44 -27.41
C ARG A 208 -12.69 12.02 -27.34
N ASP A 209 -11.85 12.67 -28.13
CA ASP A 209 -10.39 12.48 -28.07
C ASP A 209 -9.78 13.14 -26.84
N LEU A 210 -9.06 12.34 -26.03
CA LEU A 210 -8.37 12.85 -24.86
C LEU A 210 -7.00 13.40 -25.22
N THR A 211 -6.67 14.55 -24.67
CA THR A 211 -5.32 15.11 -24.71
C THR A 211 -4.35 14.26 -23.89
N LYS A 212 -3.04 14.37 -24.19
CA LYS A 212 -1.99 13.65 -23.45
C LYS A 212 -1.97 14.00 -21.96
N GLU A 213 -2.37 15.22 -21.60
CA GLU A 213 -2.43 15.67 -20.20
C GLU A 213 -3.63 15.06 -19.47
N GLU A 214 -4.81 15.01 -20.11
CA GLU A 214 -5.98 14.31 -19.60
C GLU A 214 -5.68 12.83 -19.35
N ILE A 215 -5.05 12.15 -20.31
CA ILE A 215 -4.64 10.75 -20.18
C ILE A 215 -3.74 10.57 -18.95
N ARG A 216 -2.67 11.36 -18.83
CA ARG A 216 -1.73 11.27 -17.68
C ARG A 216 -2.43 11.49 -16.33
N GLU A 217 -3.41 12.39 -16.26
CA GLU A 217 -4.14 12.65 -15.01
C GLU A 217 -5.17 11.56 -14.69
N LEU A 218 -5.81 10.98 -15.70
CA LEU A 218 -6.76 9.87 -15.55
C LEU A 218 -6.07 8.53 -15.23
N GLU A 219 -4.85 8.30 -15.73
CA GLU A 219 -4.02 7.11 -15.44
C GLU A 219 -3.67 6.96 -13.95
N LYS A 220 -3.73 8.06 -13.18
CA LYS A 220 -3.59 8.02 -11.73
C LYS A 220 -4.74 7.26 -11.05
N GLY A 221 -5.89 7.16 -11.73
CA GLY A 221 -7.09 6.49 -11.29
C GLY A 221 -8.04 7.35 -10.46
N ILE A 222 -9.30 6.92 -10.39
CA ILE A 222 -10.40 7.63 -9.71
C ILE A 222 -10.15 7.76 -8.19
N SER A 223 -9.41 6.82 -7.60
CA SER A 223 -9.07 6.85 -6.16
C SER A 223 -7.87 7.73 -5.80
N TYR A 224 -7.30 8.47 -6.75
CA TYR A 224 -6.15 9.33 -6.49
C TYR A 224 -6.57 10.61 -5.75
N ASN A 225 -6.07 10.77 -4.53
CA ASN A 225 -6.35 11.94 -3.69
C ASN A 225 -5.29 13.02 -3.87
N ARG A 226 -5.74 14.25 -4.16
CA ARG A 226 -4.92 15.47 -4.27
C ARG A 226 -5.05 16.33 -3.00
N PRO A 227 -4.07 17.19 -2.70
CA PRO A 227 -4.24 18.20 -1.66
C PRO A 227 -5.39 19.15 -2.02
N SER A 228 -6.49 19.09 -1.25
CA SER A 228 -7.65 19.97 -1.39
C SER A 228 -7.81 20.87 -0.17
N ALA A 229 -8.61 21.94 -0.32
CA ALA A 229 -9.04 22.75 0.81
C ALA A 229 -9.78 21.89 1.85
N ILE A 230 -9.62 22.23 3.12
CA ILE A 230 -10.30 21.56 4.23
C ILE A 230 -11.67 22.22 4.42
N ASN A 231 -12.73 21.42 4.49
CA ASN A 231 -14.04 21.88 4.90
C ASN A 231 -14.04 22.20 6.41
N ARG A 232 -13.92 23.49 6.76
CA ARG A 232 -13.84 23.92 8.17
C ARG A 232 -15.11 23.55 8.93
N SER A 233 -16.29 23.70 8.31
CA SER A 233 -17.59 23.42 8.95
C SER A 233 -17.72 21.94 9.34
N GLU A 234 -17.27 21.02 8.48
CA GLU A 234 -17.29 19.59 8.80
C GLU A 234 -16.35 19.25 9.98
N VAL A 235 -15.16 19.85 10.01
CA VAL A 235 -14.22 19.64 11.12
C VAL A 235 -14.80 20.20 12.43
N ILE A 236 -15.37 21.40 12.39
CA ILE A 236 -16.00 22.03 13.56
C ILE A 236 -17.14 21.16 14.06
N ALA A 237 -18.05 20.72 13.19
CA ALA A 237 -19.16 19.84 13.56
C ALA A 237 -18.69 18.52 14.18
N ASN A 238 -17.61 17.91 13.67
CA ASN A 238 -17.02 16.70 14.25
C ASN A 238 -16.44 16.94 15.66
N ILE A 239 -15.86 18.12 15.90
CA ILE A 239 -15.32 18.51 17.21
C ILE A 239 -16.42 18.89 18.20
N GLU A 240 -17.48 19.55 17.74
CA GLU A 240 -18.68 19.80 18.55
C GLU A 240 -19.36 18.49 18.93
N TYR A 241 -19.52 17.58 17.96
CA TYR A 241 -20.00 16.23 18.22
C TYR A 241 -19.13 15.50 19.25
N LEU A 242 -17.80 15.59 19.12
CA LEU A 242 -16.89 15.04 20.13
C LEU A 242 -17.16 15.67 21.50
N PHE A 243 -17.18 17.00 21.59
CA PHE A 243 -17.34 17.74 22.84
C PHE A 243 -18.64 17.37 23.56
N HIS A 244 -19.76 17.31 22.83
CA HIS A 244 -21.06 16.93 23.37
C HIS A 244 -21.12 15.46 23.79
N ASN A 245 -20.40 14.57 23.11
CA ASN A 245 -20.37 13.15 23.46
C ASN A 245 -19.29 12.77 24.48
N SER A 246 -18.27 13.61 24.69
CA SER A 246 -17.19 13.37 25.65
C SER A 246 -17.51 13.95 27.02
N SER A 247 -18.36 14.97 27.08
CA SER A 247 -18.81 15.56 28.33
C SER A 247 -19.99 14.78 28.90
N THR A 248 -19.95 14.50 30.18
CA THR A 248 -21.09 14.13 31.04
C THR A 248 -22.10 15.30 31.16
N VAL A 249 -22.43 15.99 30.06
CA VAL A 249 -23.53 16.97 29.98
C VAL A 249 -24.90 16.27 29.99
N GLN A 250 -24.93 14.94 29.89
CA GLN A 250 -26.18 14.17 30.03
C GLN A 250 -26.66 14.00 31.49
N LYS A 251 -25.84 14.26 32.52
CA LYS A 251 -26.32 14.11 33.92
C LYS A 251 -27.35 15.15 34.36
N GLU A 252 -27.66 16.14 33.53
CA GLU A 252 -28.79 17.08 33.72
C GLU A 252 -29.81 17.04 32.56
N SER A 253 -29.78 16.00 31.72
CA SER A 253 -30.77 15.85 30.62
C SER A 253 -32.03 15.05 31.01
N THR A 254 -32.17 14.68 32.28
CA THR A 254 -33.38 14.02 32.81
C THR A 254 -34.63 14.91 32.82
N ASP A 255 -34.51 16.21 32.54
CA ASP A 255 -35.67 17.12 32.46
C ASP A 255 -36.30 17.26 31.06
N PHE A 256 -35.84 16.52 30.04
CA PHE A 256 -36.56 16.50 28.75
C PHE A 256 -37.97 15.88 28.83
N LYS A 257 -38.31 15.21 29.95
CA LYS A 257 -39.69 14.77 30.22
C LYS A 257 -40.65 15.92 30.58
N LYS A 258 -40.17 17.11 30.95
CA LYS A 258 -41.02 18.26 31.30
C LYS A 258 -41.32 19.20 30.13
N TRP A 259 -40.67 19.00 28.98
CA TRP A 259 -40.83 19.90 27.83
C TRP A 259 -42.21 19.80 27.15
N ASP A 260 -42.91 18.67 27.31
CA ASP A 260 -44.24 18.44 26.72
C ASP A 260 -45.41 18.81 27.66
N GLU A 261 -45.16 19.22 28.91
CA GLU A 261 -46.23 19.37 29.91
C GLU A 261 -46.71 20.80 30.16
N ASN A 262 -45.99 21.86 29.74
CA ASN A 262 -46.53 23.23 29.88
C ASN A 262 -45.81 24.30 29.02
N PRO A 263 -46.37 24.73 27.87
CA PRO A 263 -45.72 25.71 26.99
C PRO A 263 -45.75 27.16 27.51
N ASP A 264 -46.55 27.48 28.54
CA ASP A 264 -46.80 28.86 28.98
C ASP A 264 -45.83 29.37 30.06
N ASN A 265 -44.86 28.56 30.49
CA ASN A 265 -43.93 28.92 31.57
C ASN A 265 -42.47 29.07 31.11
N ILE A 266 -42.26 29.53 29.87
CA ILE A 266 -40.92 29.77 29.33
C ILE A 266 -40.46 31.17 29.73
N SER A 267 -39.85 31.27 30.91
CA SER A 267 -38.99 32.43 31.19
C SER A 267 -37.78 32.37 30.24
N ASN A 268 -37.60 33.44 29.47
CA ASN A 268 -36.41 33.66 28.64
C ASN A 268 -35.16 33.73 29.54
N LYS A 269 -34.46 32.60 29.76
CA LYS A 269 -33.00 32.45 30.01
C LYS A 269 -32.70 31.15 30.78
N GLU A 270 -32.64 30.04 30.06
CA GLU A 270 -31.69 28.97 30.42
C GLU A 270 -30.66 28.87 29.30
N ILE A 271 -29.80 29.90 29.21
CA ILE A 271 -28.56 29.78 28.46
C ILE A 271 -27.75 28.74 29.22
N ARG A 272 -27.56 27.54 28.65
CA ARG A 272 -26.64 26.53 29.19
C ARG A 272 -25.27 27.17 29.44
N THR A 273 -24.99 27.55 30.69
CA THR A 273 -23.69 28.06 31.08
C THR A 273 -22.75 26.87 31.22
N LEU A 274 -21.77 26.77 30.33
CA LEU A 274 -20.73 25.77 30.42
C LEU A 274 -19.92 26.00 31.70
N GLU A 275 -19.66 24.93 32.45
CA GLU A 275 -18.80 24.97 33.64
C GLU A 275 -17.36 25.43 33.27
N PRO A 276 -16.59 26.05 34.19
CA PRO A 276 -15.23 26.51 33.90
C PRO A 276 -14.31 25.45 33.29
N LYS A 277 -14.49 24.18 33.67
CA LYS A 277 -13.74 23.03 33.10
C LYS A 277 -14.18 22.70 31.67
N GLN A 278 -15.48 22.79 31.38
CA GLN A 278 -16.01 22.61 30.03
C GLN A 278 -15.58 23.74 29.10
N LEU A 279 -15.54 24.98 29.60
CA LEU A 279 -14.99 26.14 28.90
C LEU A 279 -13.50 25.95 28.58
N SER A 280 -12.71 25.46 29.54
CA SER A 280 -11.30 25.14 29.34
C SER A 280 -11.09 24.08 28.26
N LEU A 281 -11.88 22.98 28.30
CA LEU A 281 -11.86 21.93 27.28
C LEU A 281 -12.24 22.48 25.89
N ALA A 282 -13.32 23.25 25.81
CA ALA A 282 -13.76 23.87 24.56
C ALA A 282 -12.67 24.80 23.98
N ALA A 283 -12.00 25.58 24.84
CA ALA A 283 -10.88 26.42 24.45
C ALA A 283 -9.68 25.60 23.93
N ASP A 284 -9.32 24.51 24.61
CA ASP A 284 -8.23 23.62 24.19
C ASP A 284 -8.53 22.94 22.83
N LEU A 285 -9.75 22.45 22.64
CA LEU A 285 -10.20 21.85 21.39
C LEU A 285 -10.21 22.90 20.26
N LYS A 286 -10.73 24.10 20.52
CA LYS A 286 -10.71 25.22 19.56
C LYS A 286 -9.29 25.58 19.16
N ASN A 287 -8.40 25.75 20.13
CA ASN A 287 -6.99 26.08 19.88
C ASN A 287 -6.28 24.99 19.08
N ALA A 288 -6.51 23.72 19.40
CA ALA A 288 -5.95 22.61 18.62
C ALA A 288 -6.46 22.62 17.17
N THR A 289 -7.74 22.92 16.97
CA THR A 289 -8.40 22.95 15.66
C THR A 289 -7.91 24.12 14.81
N GLU A 290 -7.79 25.32 15.38
CA GLU A 290 -7.23 26.48 14.68
C GLU A 290 -5.76 26.29 14.30
N ASN A 291 -4.95 25.74 15.21
CA ASN A 291 -3.57 25.38 14.91
C ASN A 291 -3.49 24.36 13.76
N PHE A 292 -4.40 23.38 13.75
CA PHE A 292 -4.49 22.42 12.64
C PHE A 292 -4.80 23.12 11.33
N PHE A 293 -5.78 24.04 11.28
CA PHE A 293 -6.10 24.78 10.06
C PHE A 293 -4.92 25.61 9.53
N ASN A 294 -4.17 26.26 10.41
CA ASN A 294 -2.99 27.04 10.02
C ASN A 294 -1.88 26.15 9.43
N GLN A 295 -1.55 25.05 10.13
CA GLN A 295 -0.59 24.07 9.63
C GLN A 295 -1.07 23.42 8.32
N ALA A 296 -2.37 23.19 8.21
CA ALA A 296 -2.97 22.63 7.02
C ALA A 296 -2.81 23.51 5.81
N HIS A 297 -3.19 24.78 5.95
CA HIS A 297 -3.08 25.77 4.90
C HIS A 297 -1.63 25.89 4.40
N MET A 298 -0.65 25.95 5.32
CA MET A 298 0.77 25.98 4.98
C MET A 298 1.24 24.69 4.28
N SER A 299 0.79 23.52 4.74
CA SER A 299 1.17 22.24 4.14
C SER A 299 0.59 22.08 2.73
N ILE A 300 -0.68 22.47 2.53
CA ILE A 300 -1.35 22.45 1.23
C ILE A 300 -0.62 23.37 0.26
N LYS A 301 -0.37 24.62 0.65
CA LYS A 301 0.36 25.60 -0.18
C LYS A 301 1.76 25.10 -0.56
N THR A 302 2.50 24.52 0.38
CA THR A 302 3.84 23.98 0.12
C THR A 302 3.80 22.78 -0.85
N LYS A 303 2.82 21.89 -0.69
CA LYS A 303 2.66 20.71 -1.57
C LYS A 303 2.19 21.10 -2.96
N GLN A 304 1.28 22.06 -3.07
CA GLN A 304 0.85 22.64 -4.34
C GLN A 304 2.01 23.34 -5.03
N ASN A 305 2.82 24.13 -4.32
CA ASN A 305 3.98 24.82 -4.90
C ASN A 305 5.10 23.86 -5.35
N LYS A 306 5.32 22.75 -4.64
CA LYS A 306 6.25 21.70 -5.10
C LYS A 306 5.77 20.99 -6.37
N ILE A 307 4.51 21.16 -6.73
CA ILE A 307 3.87 20.57 -7.89
C ILE A 307 3.30 21.72 -8.71
N MET A 308 4.16 22.58 -9.27
CA MET A 308 3.75 23.80 -9.99
C MET A 308 2.76 23.59 -11.15
N ASN A 309 2.47 22.34 -11.55
CA ASN A 309 1.47 22.01 -12.58
C ASN A 309 0.10 21.54 -12.02
N GLN A 310 -0.11 21.48 -10.69
CA GLN A 310 -1.31 20.86 -10.13
C GLN A 310 -2.60 21.69 -10.26
N HIS A 311 -2.51 23.03 -10.22
CA HIS A 311 -3.69 23.89 -10.41
C HIS A 311 -4.27 23.74 -11.83
N ASN A 312 -3.42 23.70 -12.85
CA ASN A 312 -3.83 23.46 -14.23
C ASN A 312 -4.45 22.06 -14.39
N ASN A 313 -3.86 21.04 -13.76
CA ASN A 313 -4.35 19.66 -13.85
C ASN A 313 -5.71 19.47 -13.15
N GLN A 314 -5.98 20.18 -12.05
CA GLN A 314 -7.28 20.12 -11.39
C GLN A 314 -8.36 20.81 -12.21
N GLN A 315 -8.06 21.99 -12.78
CA GLN A 315 -8.99 22.68 -13.66
C GLN A 315 -9.28 21.86 -14.92
N LEU A 316 -8.28 21.20 -15.48
CA LEU A 316 -8.42 20.28 -16.61
C LEU A 316 -9.40 19.14 -16.30
N LEU A 317 -9.27 18.48 -15.15
CA LEU A 317 -10.22 17.43 -14.75
C LEU A 317 -11.63 17.96 -14.45
N LEU A 318 -11.75 19.18 -13.91
CA LEU A 318 -13.04 19.83 -13.69
C LEU A 318 -13.71 20.22 -15.01
N ASN A 319 -12.95 20.64 -16.01
CA ASN A 319 -13.48 20.94 -17.33
C ASN A 319 -13.94 19.64 -18.00
N LEU A 320 -13.14 18.57 -17.91
CA LEU A 320 -13.51 17.27 -18.47
C LEU A 320 -14.74 16.67 -17.78
N SER A 321 -14.92 16.85 -16.47
CA SER A 321 -16.11 16.37 -15.76
C SER A 321 -17.39 17.16 -16.05
N LYS A 322 -17.25 18.41 -16.51
CA LYS A 322 -18.36 19.28 -16.92
C LYS A 322 -18.80 19.07 -18.37
N ASP A 323 -18.02 18.33 -19.17
CA ASP A 323 -18.38 18.02 -20.54
C ASP A 323 -19.72 17.24 -20.58
N PRO A 324 -20.78 17.79 -21.20
CA PRO A 324 -22.09 17.14 -21.23
C PRO A 324 -22.12 15.95 -22.18
N SER A 325 -21.20 15.85 -23.14
CA SER A 325 -21.19 14.78 -24.15
C SER A 325 -20.69 13.44 -23.61
N ILE A 326 -19.87 13.46 -22.56
CA ILE A 326 -19.25 12.28 -21.99
C ILE A 326 -19.68 12.02 -20.53
N LEU A 327 -19.50 10.77 -20.11
CA LEU A 327 -19.61 10.31 -18.74
C LEU A 327 -18.33 9.59 -18.35
N ILE A 328 -17.74 10.00 -17.23
CA ILE A 328 -16.55 9.36 -16.66
C ILE A 328 -16.96 8.55 -15.43
N THR A 329 -16.61 7.27 -15.40
CA THR A 329 -16.97 6.37 -14.30
C THR A 329 -15.91 5.29 -14.09
N LYS A 330 -16.08 4.50 -13.03
CA LYS A 330 -15.24 3.32 -12.76
C LYS A 330 -15.79 2.10 -13.51
N PRO A 331 -14.93 1.13 -13.91
CA PRO A 331 -15.41 -0.14 -14.41
C PRO A 331 -16.10 -0.94 -13.30
N ASP A 332 -16.93 -1.87 -13.72
CA ASP A 332 -17.60 -2.82 -12.83
C ASP A 332 -16.63 -3.77 -12.09
N LYS A 333 -15.66 -4.36 -12.81
CA LYS A 333 -14.60 -5.21 -12.25
C LYS A 333 -13.24 -4.57 -12.49
N GLY A 334 -12.37 -4.62 -11.47
CA GLY A 334 -11.02 -4.05 -11.52
C GLY A 334 -10.98 -2.57 -11.13
N ARG A 335 -9.86 -1.90 -11.44
CA ARG A 335 -9.64 -0.48 -11.22
C ARG A 335 -9.27 0.19 -12.53
N GLY A 336 -9.62 1.46 -12.69
CA GLY A 336 -9.28 2.25 -13.88
C GLY A 336 -10.35 3.29 -14.14
N VAL A 337 -10.32 3.88 -15.33
CA VAL A 337 -11.24 4.93 -15.77
C VAL A 337 -11.95 4.47 -17.04
N VAL A 338 -13.28 4.57 -17.06
CA VAL A 338 -14.09 4.34 -18.26
C VAL A 338 -14.73 5.66 -18.65
N ILE A 339 -14.63 6.01 -19.93
CA ILE A 339 -15.28 7.18 -20.52
C ILE A 339 -16.27 6.68 -21.57
N LEU A 340 -17.51 7.13 -21.47
CA LEU A 340 -18.61 6.75 -22.36
C LEU A 340 -19.25 8.00 -22.95
N ASN A 341 -19.88 7.87 -24.12
CA ASN A 341 -20.86 8.87 -24.56
C ASN A 341 -22.03 8.87 -23.57
N ARG A 342 -22.44 10.07 -23.14
CA ARG A 342 -23.51 10.22 -22.13
C ARG A 342 -24.85 9.72 -22.65
N ASN A 343 -25.17 10.00 -23.91
CA ASN A 343 -26.44 9.57 -24.53
C ASN A 343 -26.53 8.05 -24.63
N ASP A 344 -25.47 7.38 -25.11
CA ASP A 344 -25.42 5.91 -25.20
C ASP A 344 -25.58 5.26 -23.82
N TYR A 345 -24.96 5.85 -22.79
CA TYR A 345 -25.12 5.39 -21.42
C TYR A 345 -26.57 5.52 -20.91
N ILE A 346 -27.21 6.66 -21.19
CA ILE A 346 -28.61 6.90 -20.82
C ILE A 346 -29.52 5.89 -21.52
N GLN A 347 -29.38 5.75 -22.85
CA GLN A 347 -30.18 4.81 -23.65
C GLN A 347 -30.05 3.37 -23.16
N LYS A 348 -28.84 2.91 -22.82
CA LYS A 348 -28.62 1.57 -22.28
C LYS A 348 -29.31 1.32 -20.95
N LEU A 349 -29.34 2.32 -20.07
CA LEU A 349 -30.08 2.19 -18.80
C LEU A 349 -31.58 2.28 -19.03
N GLU A 350 -32.06 3.14 -19.93
CA GLU A 350 -33.47 3.19 -20.30
C GLU A 350 -33.96 1.89 -20.93
N GLN A 351 -33.12 1.20 -21.72
CA GLN A 351 -33.41 -0.13 -22.24
C GLN A 351 -33.52 -1.20 -21.13
N ILE A 352 -32.70 -1.11 -20.08
CA ILE A 352 -32.87 -2.01 -18.92
C ILE A 352 -34.19 -1.70 -18.20
N LEU A 353 -34.55 -0.42 -18.08
CA LEU A 353 -35.77 0.04 -17.43
C LEU A 353 -37.04 -0.16 -18.25
N SER A 354 -36.94 -0.49 -19.54
CA SER A 354 -38.11 -0.79 -20.37
C SER A 354 -38.71 -2.17 -20.10
N ASP A 355 -38.04 -3.02 -19.33
CA ASP A 355 -38.59 -4.28 -18.86
C ASP A 355 -39.72 -4.04 -17.85
N SER A 356 -40.96 -4.08 -18.35
CA SER A 356 -42.17 -3.87 -17.55
C SER A 356 -42.47 -4.99 -16.55
N THR A 357 -41.78 -6.13 -16.65
CA THR A 357 -41.90 -7.21 -15.65
C THR A 357 -41.13 -6.89 -14.37
N LYS A 358 -40.08 -6.06 -14.47
CA LYS A 358 -39.19 -5.71 -13.35
C LYS A 358 -39.37 -4.27 -12.89
N PHE A 359 -39.69 -3.35 -13.79
CA PHE A 359 -39.75 -1.93 -13.51
C PHE A 359 -41.07 -1.30 -13.88
N LYS A 360 -41.52 -0.34 -13.06
CA LYS A 360 -42.73 0.44 -13.30
C LYS A 360 -42.43 1.93 -13.25
N LEU A 361 -42.76 2.65 -14.32
CA LEU A 361 -42.61 4.11 -14.37
C LEU A 361 -43.65 4.79 -13.46
N LEU A 362 -43.24 5.86 -12.78
CA LEU A 362 -44.09 6.65 -11.88
C LEU A 362 -44.22 8.10 -12.36
N ASP A 363 -45.41 8.67 -12.19
CA ASP A 363 -45.72 10.03 -12.62
C ASP A 363 -45.10 11.11 -11.71
N LYS A 364 -44.89 10.78 -10.44
CA LYS A 364 -44.38 11.71 -9.42
C LYS A 364 -43.54 11.00 -8.37
N ASP A 365 -42.82 11.79 -7.58
CA ASP A 365 -42.03 11.30 -6.44
C ASP A 365 -42.94 10.71 -5.34
N PRO A 366 -42.86 9.40 -5.04
CA PRO A 366 -43.70 8.76 -4.02
C PRO A 366 -43.09 8.84 -2.61
N THR A 367 -41.94 9.50 -2.41
CA THR A 367 -41.16 9.46 -1.17
C THR A 367 -42.01 9.78 0.06
N SER A 368 -42.67 10.93 0.10
CA SER A 368 -43.46 11.36 1.27
C SER A 368 -44.65 10.44 1.54
N SER A 369 -45.34 9.95 0.50
CA SER A 369 -46.44 9.00 0.68
C SER A 369 -45.98 7.68 1.27
N ARG A 370 -44.81 7.17 0.85
CA ARG A 370 -44.26 5.91 1.36
C ARG A 370 -43.69 6.03 2.77
N GLU A 371 -43.07 7.16 3.09
CA GLU A 371 -42.65 7.47 4.45
C GLU A 371 -43.85 7.47 5.41
N ASN A 372 -44.95 8.10 5.00
CA ASN A 372 -46.17 8.15 5.81
C ASN A 372 -46.79 6.75 5.97
N ALA A 373 -46.90 5.99 4.89
CA ALA A 373 -47.43 4.62 4.93
C ALA A 373 -46.60 3.70 5.86
N LEU A 374 -45.28 3.68 5.67
CA LEU A 374 -44.39 2.89 6.53
C LEU A 374 -44.45 3.38 7.98
N THR A 375 -44.50 4.69 8.23
CA THR A 375 -44.59 5.24 9.59
C THR A 375 -45.91 4.87 10.26
N ALA A 376 -47.02 4.83 9.51
CA ALA A 376 -48.32 4.41 10.02
C ALA A 376 -48.28 2.93 10.45
N LEU A 377 -47.75 2.05 9.60
CA LEU A 377 -47.58 0.63 9.91
C LEU A 377 -46.71 0.42 11.16
N LEU A 378 -45.53 1.06 11.20
CA LEU A 378 -44.63 0.95 12.35
C LEU A 378 -45.25 1.49 13.65
N ARG A 379 -46.11 2.51 13.56
CA ARG A 379 -46.83 3.05 14.72
C ARG A 379 -47.89 2.08 15.20
N GLN A 380 -48.64 1.46 14.30
CA GLN A 380 -49.59 0.41 14.64
C GLN A 380 -48.89 -0.75 15.37
N MET A 381 -47.83 -1.30 14.76
CA MET A 381 -47.05 -2.38 15.37
C MET A 381 -46.45 -2.01 16.73
N LYS A 382 -46.08 -0.74 16.94
CA LYS A 382 -45.62 -0.24 18.24
C LYS A 382 -46.75 -0.22 19.26
N ASN A 383 -47.94 0.26 18.88
CA ASN A 383 -49.11 0.33 19.76
C ASN A 383 -49.60 -1.06 20.16
N GLU A 384 -49.45 -2.05 19.26
CA GLU A 384 -49.71 -3.47 19.52
C GLU A 384 -48.54 -4.19 20.22
N GLU A 385 -47.54 -3.44 20.70
CA GLU A 385 -46.38 -3.92 21.46
C GLU A 385 -45.45 -4.91 20.71
N TYR A 386 -45.61 -5.07 19.40
CA TYR A 386 -44.69 -5.85 18.57
C TYR A 386 -43.36 -5.13 18.35
N LEU A 387 -43.27 -3.80 18.50
CA LEU A 387 -42.02 -3.05 18.38
C LEU A 387 -41.71 -2.26 19.65
N THR A 388 -40.47 -2.37 20.12
CA THR A 388 -39.96 -1.48 21.17
C THR A 388 -39.78 -0.05 20.66
N GLU A 389 -39.78 0.94 21.55
CA GLU A 389 -39.50 2.35 21.21
C GLU A 389 -38.19 2.52 20.44
N ASN A 390 -37.15 1.78 20.83
CA ASN A 390 -35.84 1.84 20.20
C ASN A 390 -35.86 1.27 18.77
N GLN A 391 -36.56 0.15 18.55
CA GLN A 391 -36.73 -0.42 17.22
C GLN A 391 -37.55 0.52 16.33
N TYR A 392 -38.66 1.06 16.84
CA TYR A 392 -39.47 2.03 16.13
C TYR A 392 -38.64 3.25 15.70
N ARG A 393 -37.89 3.88 16.62
CA ARG A 393 -37.02 5.03 16.30
C ARG A 393 -35.90 4.68 15.33
N TYR A 394 -35.38 3.46 15.40
CA TYR A 394 -34.35 2.99 14.48
C TYR A 394 -34.91 2.87 13.06
N ILE A 395 -36.05 2.20 12.89
CA ILE A 395 -36.62 1.84 11.59
C ILE A 395 -37.30 3.04 10.93
N LYS A 396 -37.97 3.90 11.73
CA LYS A 396 -38.77 5.02 11.25
C LYS A 396 -37.97 5.89 10.26
N PRO A 397 -38.50 6.15 9.06
CA PRO A 397 -37.84 7.03 8.10
C PRO A 397 -37.83 8.48 8.59
N VAL A 398 -36.74 9.19 8.27
CA VAL A 398 -36.56 10.63 8.58
C VAL A 398 -35.79 11.27 7.44
N ASN A 399 -36.36 12.32 6.84
CA ASN A 399 -35.77 13.09 5.74
C ASN A 399 -35.29 12.21 4.59
N SER A 400 -36.14 11.29 4.13
CA SER A 400 -35.74 10.36 3.07
C SER A 400 -35.65 11.06 1.72
N ILE A 401 -34.80 10.50 0.86
CA ILE A 401 -34.67 10.89 -0.53
C ILE A 401 -34.94 9.69 -1.43
N PRO A 402 -35.40 9.90 -2.68
CA PRO A 402 -35.49 8.82 -3.65
C PRO A 402 -34.11 8.21 -3.88
N ALA A 403 -34.05 6.89 -4.03
CA ALA A 403 -32.80 6.21 -4.38
C ALA A 403 -32.32 6.65 -5.77
N ARG A 404 -31.07 6.38 -6.13
CA ARG A 404 -30.50 6.80 -7.44
C ARG A 404 -29.93 5.63 -8.22
N LEU A 405 -30.38 5.45 -9.45
CA LEU A 405 -29.83 4.45 -10.36
C LEU A 405 -28.59 4.98 -11.08
N TYR A 406 -27.56 4.14 -11.17
CA TYR A 406 -26.43 4.34 -12.08
C TYR A 406 -25.90 2.99 -12.59
N GLY A 407 -25.20 3.01 -13.72
CA GLY A 407 -24.63 1.86 -14.39
C GLY A 407 -23.11 1.81 -14.26
N LEU A 408 -22.56 0.63 -13.96
CA LEU A 408 -21.12 0.36 -14.02
C LEU A 408 -20.77 -0.40 -15.31
N PRO A 409 -19.83 0.07 -16.14
CA PRO A 409 -19.49 -0.60 -17.39
C PRO A 409 -18.78 -1.94 -17.16
N LYS A 410 -19.33 -3.02 -17.75
CA LYS A 410 -18.75 -4.37 -17.72
C LYS A 410 -17.66 -4.49 -18.79
N VAL A 411 -16.52 -3.81 -18.58
CA VAL A 411 -15.38 -3.78 -19.53
C VAL A 411 -14.74 -5.15 -19.84
N HIS A 412 -15.12 -6.19 -19.11
CA HIS A 412 -14.69 -7.58 -19.35
C HIS A 412 -15.66 -8.38 -20.23
N LYS A 413 -16.80 -7.79 -20.61
CA LYS A 413 -17.80 -8.35 -21.53
C LYS A 413 -18.02 -7.40 -22.72
N ILE A 414 -16.94 -6.76 -23.20
CA ILE A 414 -16.99 -5.88 -24.38
C ILE A 414 -17.08 -6.76 -25.64
N THR A 415 -18.03 -6.44 -26.52
CA THR A 415 -18.12 -7.06 -27.84
C THR A 415 -17.44 -6.15 -28.86
N ILE A 416 -16.51 -6.71 -29.63
CA ILE A 416 -15.76 -6.03 -30.68
C ILE A 416 -16.08 -6.71 -32.00
N GLU A 417 -16.56 -5.95 -32.98
CA GLU A 417 -16.78 -6.43 -34.35
C GLU A 417 -16.05 -5.49 -35.31
N ASN A 418 -15.34 -6.05 -36.30
CA ASN A 418 -14.56 -5.26 -37.28
C ASN A 418 -13.66 -4.20 -36.63
N GLU A 419 -12.96 -4.58 -35.55
CA GLU A 419 -12.07 -3.71 -34.75
C GLU A 419 -12.75 -2.50 -34.08
N LYS A 420 -14.09 -2.43 -34.09
CA LYS A 420 -14.89 -1.41 -33.42
C LYS A 420 -15.61 -2.00 -32.21
N VAL A 421 -15.66 -1.23 -31.12
CA VAL A 421 -16.45 -1.60 -29.95
C VAL A 421 -17.93 -1.45 -30.28
N CYS A 422 -18.65 -2.57 -30.40
CA CYS A 422 -20.08 -2.58 -30.70
C CYS A 422 -20.93 -2.43 -29.44
N ASN A 423 -20.57 -3.14 -28.36
CA ASN A 423 -21.35 -3.07 -27.12
C ASN A 423 -20.48 -3.19 -25.86
N VAL A 424 -20.89 -2.44 -24.85
CA VAL A 424 -20.39 -2.52 -23.48
C VAL A 424 -21.60 -2.56 -22.55
N PRO A 425 -21.94 -3.73 -21.98
CA PRO A 425 -23.04 -3.87 -21.05
C PRO A 425 -22.81 -3.07 -19.76
N LEU A 426 -23.90 -2.64 -19.12
CA LEU A 426 -23.87 -1.95 -17.83
C LEU A 426 -24.39 -2.87 -16.72
N ARG A 427 -23.85 -2.73 -15.51
CA ARG A 427 -24.45 -3.26 -14.28
C ARG A 427 -25.20 -2.14 -13.58
N SER A 428 -26.51 -2.24 -13.51
CA SER A 428 -27.38 -1.33 -12.76
C SER A 428 -27.12 -1.45 -11.26
N ILE A 429 -26.96 -0.31 -10.59
CA ILE A 429 -26.80 -0.18 -9.14
C ILE A 429 -27.79 0.88 -8.67
N VAL A 430 -28.58 0.56 -7.65
CA VAL A 430 -29.54 1.49 -7.04
C VAL A 430 -28.99 1.94 -5.69
N SER A 431 -28.51 3.18 -5.61
CA SER A 431 -28.03 3.75 -4.36
C SER A 431 -29.20 4.14 -3.45
N CYS A 432 -29.51 3.27 -2.48
CA CYS A 432 -30.57 3.49 -1.49
C CYS A 432 -30.07 4.17 -0.21
N ILE A 433 -28.94 4.87 -0.27
CA ILE A 433 -28.47 5.66 0.87
C ILE A 433 -29.52 6.74 1.16
N GLN A 434 -30.03 6.77 2.40
CA GLN A 434 -31.11 7.67 2.84
C GLN A 434 -32.47 7.44 2.15
N SER A 435 -32.70 6.28 1.52
CA SER A 435 -34.07 5.90 1.14
C SER A 435 -34.90 5.57 2.37
N TYR A 436 -36.23 5.74 2.27
CA TYR A 436 -37.15 5.57 3.38
C TYR A 436 -37.13 4.16 3.99
N ASN A 437 -36.89 3.15 3.16
CA ASN A 437 -36.87 1.75 3.55
C ASN A 437 -35.46 1.20 3.87
N TYR A 438 -34.40 2.01 3.80
CA TYR A 438 -33.04 1.51 4.00
C TYR A 438 -32.79 0.95 5.41
N ARG A 439 -33.27 1.65 6.45
CA ARG A 439 -33.13 1.19 7.85
C ARG A 439 -34.03 0.00 8.15
N LEU A 440 -35.21 -0.05 7.55
CA LEU A 440 -36.08 -1.24 7.58
C LEU A 440 -35.35 -2.46 7.01
N GLY A 441 -34.76 -2.33 5.82
CA GLY A 441 -33.99 -3.42 5.23
C GLY A 441 -32.83 -3.90 6.12
N LYS A 442 -32.18 -2.99 6.87
CA LYS A 442 -31.13 -3.38 7.84
C LYS A 442 -31.69 -4.14 9.04
N PHE A 443 -32.83 -3.70 9.55
CA PHE A 443 -33.50 -4.36 10.66
C PHE A 443 -33.94 -5.78 10.27
N LEU A 444 -34.63 -5.91 9.13
CA LEU A 444 -35.06 -7.20 8.60
C LEU A 444 -33.88 -8.12 8.28
N ALA A 445 -32.81 -7.58 7.69
CA ALA A 445 -31.57 -8.33 7.47
C ALA A 445 -31.00 -8.93 8.76
N GLY A 446 -31.16 -8.26 9.92
CA GLY A 446 -30.78 -8.81 11.21
C GLY A 446 -31.58 -10.04 11.62
N ILE A 447 -32.86 -10.08 11.24
CA ILE A 447 -33.81 -11.16 11.56
C ILE A 447 -33.61 -12.36 10.62
N ILE A 448 -33.52 -12.14 9.30
CA ILE A 448 -33.51 -13.23 8.31
C ILE A 448 -32.12 -13.85 8.08
N LYS A 449 -31.04 -13.18 8.50
CA LYS A 449 -29.66 -13.65 8.29
C LYS A 449 -29.36 -15.06 8.82
N PRO A 450 -29.95 -15.56 9.92
CA PRO A 450 -29.73 -16.94 10.38
C PRO A 450 -30.24 -18.03 9.41
N ILE A 451 -31.18 -17.71 8.52
CA ILE A 451 -31.78 -18.67 7.58
C ILE A 451 -30.82 -19.09 6.46
N ARG A 452 -29.82 -18.25 6.14
CA ARG A 452 -28.99 -18.38 4.93
C ARG A 452 -27.98 -19.54 4.91
N ASP A 453 -27.87 -20.32 5.97
CA ASP A 453 -26.83 -21.34 6.06
C ASP A 453 -27.21 -22.55 5.20
N SER A 454 -26.57 -22.68 4.03
CA SER A 454 -26.75 -23.78 3.08
C SER A 454 -25.50 -24.65 3.00
N THR A 455 -25.70 -25.95 2.80
CA THR A 455 -24.61 -26.91 2.56
C THR A 455 -23.99 -26.75 1.17
N TYR A 456 -24.65 -26.10 0.22
CA TYR A 456 -24.15 -25.86 -1.15
C TYR A 456 -23.32 -24.58 -1.25
N SER A 457 -23.57 -23.62 -0.36
CA SER A 457 -22.98 -22.29 -0.40
C SER A 457 -21.62 -22.20 0.28
N LEU A 458 -20.72 -21.41 -0.30
CA LEU A 458 -19.42 -21.08 0.24
C LEU A 458 -19.44 -19.65 0.79
N LYS A 459 -18.88 -19.42 1.97
CA LYS A 459 -18.84 -18.10 2.62
C LYS A 459 -17.70 -17.24 2.15
N ASN A 460 -16.57 -17.85 1.75
CA ASN A 460 -15.37 -17.14 1.28
C ASN A 460 -14.33 -18.09 0.67
N THR A 461 -13.28 -17.52 0.09
CA THR A 461 -12.11 -18.23 -0.44
C THR A 461 -11.48 -19.21 0.54
N ASN A 462 -11.45 -18.94 1.85
CA ASN A 462 -10.78 -19.83 2.81
C ASN A 462 -11.56 -21.13 2.99
N GLU A 463 -12.88 -21.03 3.04
CA GLU A 463 -13.76 -22.19 3.08
C GLU A 463 -13.61 -23.01 1.81
N PHE A 464 -13.55 -22.36 0.64
CA PHE A 464 -13.28 -23.04 -0.62
C PHE A 464 -11.92 -23.78 -0.63
N LEU A 465 -10.85 -23.13 -0.17
CA LEU A 465 -9.53 -23.75 -0.09
C LEU A 465 -9.48 -24.90 0.92
N LYS A 466 -10.22 -24.80 2.03
CA LYS A 466 -10.36 -25.90 3.00
C LYS A 466 -11.13 -27.07 2.36
N PHE A 467 -12.25 -26.76 1.70
CA PHE A 467 -13.05 -27.71 0.96
C PHE A 467 -12.23 -28.49 -0.08
N LEU A 468 -11.40 -27.81 -0.91
CA LEU A 468 -10.53 -28.47 -1.88
C LEU A 468 -9.47 -29.39 -1.24
N LYS A 469 -9.00 -29.07 -0.02
CA LYS A 469 -8.03 -29.91 0.71
C LYS A 469 -8.67 -31.16 1.29
N GLU A 470 -9.94 -31.08 1.69
CA GLU A 470 -10.68 -32.20 2.28
C GLU A 470 -11.26 -33.13 1.21
N ASN A 471 -11.64 -32.59 0.05
CA ASN A 471 -12.30 -33.33 -1.02
C ASN A 471 -11.31 -33.70 -2.12
N LYS A 472 -10.49 -34.73 -1.86
CA LYS A 472 -9.57 -35.34 -2.82
C LYS A 472 -10.17 -36.66 -3.34
N GLY A 473 -9.92 -37.03 -4.58
CA GLY A 473 -10.45 -38.26 -5.17
C GLY A 473 -11.06 -38.11 -6.56
N PHE A 474 -11.05 -36.91 -7.12
CA PHE A 474 -11.46 -36.67 -8.50
C PHE A 474 -10.31 -36.97 -9.47
N SER A 475 -10.56 -37.83 -10.44
CA SER A 475 -9.62 -38.17 -11.51
C SER A 475 -9.37 -36.98 -12.44
N LYS A 476 -8.26 -36.97 -13.16
CA LYS A 476 -8.06 -36.05 -14.29
C LYS A 476 -9.13 -36.17 -15.38
N SER A 477 -9.74 -37.35 -15.52
CA SER A 477 -10.80 -37.60 -16.49
C SER A 477 -12.14 -36.93 -16.15
N ASN A 478 -12.39 -36.62 -14.86
CA ASN A 478 -13.54 -35.81 -14.48
C ASN A 478 -13.46 -34.42 -15.10
N LYS A 479 -14.58 -33.73 -15.25
CA LYS A 479 -14.63 -32.37 -15.82
C LYS A 479 -14.96 -31.35 -14.74
N MET A 480 -14.19 -30.27 -14.65
CA MET A 480 -14.60 -29.07 -13.88
C MET A 480 -15.38 -28.12 -14.79
N ILE A 481 -16.53 -27.68 -14.31
CA ILE A 481 -17.36 -26.70 -15.00
C ILE A 481 -17.75 -25.62 -13.99
N SER A 482 -17.73 -24.36 -14.43
CA SER A 482 -18.29 -23.24 -13.67
C SER A 482 -19.55 -22.77 -14.37
N PHE A 483 -20.65 -22.71 -13.64
CA PHE A 483 -21.87 -22.03 -14.10
C PHE A 483 -22.00 -20.66 -13.44
N ASP A 484 -22.21 -19.61 -14.24
CA ASP A 484 -22.49 -18.22 -13.80
C ASP A 484 -23.98 -17.95 -14.00
N ILE A 485 -24.66 -17.53 -12.92
CA ILE A 485 -26.09 -17.21 -12.96
C ILE A 485 -26.28 -15.83 -13.60
N GLU A 486 -27.08 -15.78 -14.66
CA GLU A 486 -27.34 -14.56 -15.40
C GLU A 486 -28.10 -13.55 -14.53
N SER A 487 -27.44 -12.42 -14.24
CA SER A 487 -28.04 -11.26 -13.57
C SER A 487 -28.80 -11.61 -12.27
N LEU A 488 -28.29 -12.58 -11.50
CA LEU A 488 -28.92 -13.18 -10.30
C LEU A 488 -29.89 -12.25 -9.57
N PHE A 489 -29.39 -11.12 -9.04
CA PHE A 489 -30.19 -10.19 -8.24
C PHE A 489 -31.43 -9.62 -8.94
N ALA A 490 -31.35 -9.28 -10.24
CA ALA A 490 -32.49 -8.77 -10.99
C ALA A 490 -33.54 -9.86 -11.28
N ASN A 491 -33.12 -11.13 -11.17
CA ASN A 491 -33.91 -12.29 -11.53
C ASN A 491 -34.43 -13.08 -10.32
N ILE A 492 -34.08 -12.69 -9.09
CA ILE A 492 -34.68 -13.26 -7.88
C ILE A 492 -36.17 -12.93 -7.83
N PRO A 493 -37.07 -13.93 -7.82
CA PRO A 493 -38.51 -13.69 -7.69
C PRO A 493 -38.81 -13.25 -6.25
N VAL A 494 -39.22 -11.99 -6.08
CA VAL A 494 -39.35 -11.39 -4.76
C VAL A 494 -40.46 -12.04 -3.93
N ASP A 495 -41.63 -12.26 -4.54
CA ASP A 495 -42.80 -12.82 -3.85
C ASP A 495 -42.53 -14.24 -3.36
N GLU A 496 -42.00 -15.11 -4.22
CA GLU A 496 -41.61 -16.48 -3.87
C GLU A 496 -40.52 -16.49 -2.78
N THR A 497 -39.55 -15.58 -2.84
CA THR A 497 -38.53 -15.49 -1.80
C THR A 497 -39.13 -15.05 -0.45
N ILE A 498 -40.12 -14.15 -0.44
CA ILE A 498 -40.83 -13.76 0.78
C ILE A 498 -41.58 -14.96 1.35
N GLU A 499 -42.24 -15.76 0.51
CA GLU A 499 -42.93 -16.99 0.92
C GLU A 499 -41.96 -18.00 1.54
N ILE A 500 -40.82 -18.27 0.89
CA ILE A 500 -39.77 -19.16 1.43
C ILE A 500 -39.30 -18.67 2.81
N ILE A 501 -39.05 -17.36 2.95
CA ILE A 501 -38.62 -16.78 4.23
C ILE A 501 -39.71 -16.90 5.30
N CYS A 502 -40.96 -16.57 4.99
CA CYS A 502 -42.07 -16.64 5.94
C CYS A 502 -42.31 -18.12 6.35
N ASN A 503 -42.35 -19.06 5.41
CA ASN A 503 -42.46 -20.50 5.71
C ASN A 503 -41.33 -21.00 6.62
N GLU A 504 -40.08 -20.61 6.33
CA GLU A 504 -38.94 -21.07 7.09
C GLU A 504 -38.94 -20.55 8.55
N LEU A 505 -39.33 -19.29 8.76
CA LEU A 505 -39.36 -18.68 10.10
C LEU A 505 -40.58 -19.09 10.94
N TYR A 506 -41.74 -19.26 10.31
CA TYR A 506 -43.01 -19.45 11.02
C TYR A 506 -43.46 -20.92 11.06
N CYS A 507 -43.03 -21.75 10.10
CA CYS A 507 -43.44 -23.16 9.99
C CYS A 507 -42.27 -24.12 10.24
N THR A 508 -41.16 -24.01 9.49
CA THR A 508 -40.07 -24.99 9.53
C THR A 508 -39.21 -24.89 10.79
N ASN A 509 -38.80 -23.67 11.17
CA ASN A 509 -37.83 -23.44 12.23
C ASN A 509 -38.35 -22.51 13.35
N PRO A 510 -39.20 -23.00 14.27
CA PRO A 510 -39.79 -22.20 15.35
C PRO A 510 -38.78 -21.49 16.26
N LYS A 511 -37.54 -21.97 16.33
CA LYS A 511 -36.45 -21.35 17.11
C LYS A 511 -35.98 -20.00 16.55
N LEU A 512 -36.18 -19.78 15.25
CA LEU A 512 -35.81 -18.55 14.55
C LEU A 512 -36.99 -17.58 14.42
N LYS A 513 -38.19 -18.00 14.83
CA LYS A 513 -39.43 -17.22 14.71
C LYS A 513 -39.26 -15.85 15.36
N PRO A 514 -39.47 -14.75 14.62
CA PRO A 514 -39.40 -13.42 15.20
C PRO A 514 -40.63 -13.15 16.09
N PHE A 515 -40.51 -12.16 16.98
CA PHE A 515 -41.61 -11.66 17.79
C PHE A 515 -42.70 -10.93 16.97
N ILE A 516 -42.41 -10.63 15.70
CA ILE A 516 -43.33 -9.98 14.77
C ILE A 516 -44.26 -11.05 14.18
N PRO A 517 -45.59 -10.83 14.13
CA PRO A 517 -46.52 -11.72 13.43
C PRO A 517 -46.23 -11.83 11.94
N GLU A 518 -46.57 -12.97 11.34
CA GLU A 518 -46.25 -13.30 9.95
C GLU A 518 -46.77 -12.25 8.95
N HIS A 519 -48.04 -11.84 9.07
CA HIS A 519 -48.63 -10.85 8.15
C HIS A 519 -47.87 -9.51 8.15
N TYR A 520 -47.52 -8.98 9.34
CA TYR A 520 -46.69 -7.78 9.44
C TYR A 520 -45.29 -8.01 8.88
N PHE A 521 -44.72 -9.18 9.11
CA PHE A 521 -43.38 -9.48 8.65
C PHE A 521 -43.30 -9.55 7.12
N CYS A 522 -44.25 -10.23 6.48
CA CYS A 522 -44.28 -10.29 5.02
C CYS A 522 -44.58 -8.88 4.43
N GLU A 523 -45.47 -8.06 5.03
CA GLU A 523 -45.69 -6.66 4.61
C GLU A 523 -44.43 -5.79 4.76
N LEU A 524 -43.69 -5.92 5.85
CA LEU A 524 -42.41 -5.22 6.04
C LEU A 524 -41.37 -5.63 5.00
N LEU A 525 -41.34 -6.91 4.60
CA LEU A 525 -40.46 -7.38 3.52
C LEU A 525 -40.85 -6.72 2.18
N GLU A 526 -42.13 -6.61 1.85
CA GLU A 526 -42.59 -5.91 0.64
C GLU A 526 -42.16 -4.44 0.63
N PHE A 527 -42.31 -3.73 1.77
CA PHE A 527 -41.80 -2.35 1.92
C PHE A 527 -40.30 -2.23 1.69
N ALA A 528 -39.54 -3.26 2.08
CA ALA A 528 -38.09 -3.27 1.93
C ALA A 528 -37.61 -3.72 0.54
N THR A 529 -38.49 -4.29 -0.29
CA THR A 529 -38.18 -4.80 -1.64
C THR A 529 -39.04 -4.12 -2.71
N LYS A 530 -40.28 -4.58 -2.92
CA LYS A 530 -41.22 -4.21 -3.99
C LYS A 530 -41.53 -2.71 -4.07
N TYR A 531 -41.57 -2.05 -2.91
CA TYR A 531 -41.87 -0.61 -2.84
C TYR A 531 -40.61 0.27 -2.88
N THR A 532 -39.46 -0.27 -3.33
CA THR A 532 -38.26 0.55 -3.54
C THR A 532 -38.38 1.37 -4.82
N HIS A 533 -38.40 2.71 -4.70
CA HIS A 533 -38.31 3.62 -5.84
C HIS A 533 -36.94 4.27 -5.99
N PHE A 534 -36.62 4.60 -7.24
CA PHE A 534 -35.41 5.33 -7.58
C PHE A 534 -35.64 6.36 -8.70
N LEU A 535 -34.73 7.34 -8.74
CA LEU A 535 -34.64 8.38 -9.76
C LEU A 535 -33.57 8.00 -10.79
N PHE A 536 -33.94 8.04 -12.06
CA PHE A 536 -33.02 7.98 -13.19
C PHE A 536 -33.46 8.94 -14.29
N ASN A 537 -32.52 9.70 -14.86
CA ASN A 537 -32.80 10.64 -15.95
C ASN A 537 -34.05 11.53 -15.71
N LYS A 538 -34.18 12.06 -14.48
CA LYS A 538 -35.33 12.87 -14.01
C LYS A 538 -36.70 12.16 -13.99
N LYS A 539 -36.73 10.84 -14.16
CA LYS A 539 -37.93 10.00 -14.08
C LYS A 539 -37.86 9.07 -12.86
N TYR A 540 -39.02 8.79 -12.28
CA TYR A 540 -39.16 7.93 -11.11
C TYR A 540 -39.61 6.54 -11.53
N TYR A 541 -39.02 5.52 -10.93
CA TYR A 541 -39.33 4.13 -11.21
C TYR A 541 -39.48 3.35 -9.90
N ASP A 542 -40.39 2.39 -9.90
CA ASP A 542 -40.43 1.30 -8.94
C ASP A 542 -39.68 0.10 -9.46
N GLN A 543 -39.03 -0.60 -8.54
CA GLN A 543 -38.58 -1.96 -8.74
C GLN A 543 -39.67 -2.92 -8.26
N ALA A 544 -40.49 -3.40 -9.20
CA ALA A 544 -41.61 -4.28 -8.90
C ALA A 544 -41.15 -5.70 -8.57
N ASP A 545 -40.10 -6.18 -9.26
CA ASP A 545 -39.54 -7.51 -9.04
C ASP A 545 -38.01 -7.50 -9.25
N GLY A 546 -37.35 -8.57 -8.79
CA GLY A 546 -35.92 -8.57 -8.58
C GLY A 546 -35.50 -7.69 -7.40
N VAL A 547 -34.29 -7.91 -6.90
CA VAL A 547 -33.70 -7.12 -5.82
C VAL A 547 -32.57 -6.25 -6.38
N SER A 548 -32.58 -4.95 -6.09
CA SER A 548 -31.52 -4.06 -6.58
C SER A 548 -30.29 -4.08 -5.68
N MET A 549 -29.12 -4.10 -6.30
CA MET A 549 -27.87 -3.93 -5.58
C MET A 549 -27.80 -2.52 -4.97
N GLY A 550 -27.70 -2.45 -3.65
CA GLY A 550 -27.53 -1.20 -2.89
C GLY A 550 -28.45 -1.06 -1.67
N THR A 551 -29.44 -1.94 -1.52
CA THR A 551 -30.15 -2.17 -0.26
C THR A 551 -29.47 -3.27 0.58
N PRO A 552 -29.82 -3.44 1.87
CA PRO A 552 -29.21 -4.45 2.75
C PRO A 552 -29.66 -5.90 2.54
N LEU A 553 -30.84 -6.11 1.93
CA LEU A 553 -31.49 -7.43 1.75
C LEU A 553 -31.06 -8.28 0.54
N PRO A 554 -30.66 -7.73 -0.64
CA PRO A 554 -30.49 -8.49 -1.88
C PRO A 554 -29.58 -9.71 -1.75
N ALA A 555 -28.45 -9.56 -1.06
CA ALA A 555 -27.51 -10.67 -0.85
C ALA A 555 -28.10 -11.79 0.00
N ILE A 556 -28.98 -11.47 0.95
CA ILE A 556 -29.62 -12.48 1.79
C ILE A 556 -30.76 -13.14 1.03
N PHE A 557 -31.57 -12.36 0.31
CA PHE A 557 -32.65 -12.87 -0.55
C PHE A 557 -32.12 -13.84 -1.62
N ALA A 558 -31.08 -13.43 -2.35
CA ALA A 558 -30.47 -14.29 -3.35
C ALA A 558 -29.91 -15.58 -2.75
N GLU A 559 -29.31 -15.52 -1.56
CA GLU A 559 -28.76 -16.71 -0.91
C GLU A 559 -29.85 -17.67 -0.42
N ILE A 560 -30.92 -17.16 0.19
CA ILE A 560 -32.05 -17.98 0.66
C ILE A 560 -32.77 -18.63 -0.51
N PHE A 561 -33.10 -17.85 -1.53
CA PHE A 561 -33.75 -18.37 -2.73
C PHE A 561 -32.91 -19.45 -3.42
N MET A 562 -31.62 -19.17 -3.64
CA MET A 562 -30.75 -20.15 -4.28
C MET A 562 -30.51 -21.40 -3.43
N ALA A 563 -30.45 -21.27 -2.09
CA ALA A 563 -30.37 -22.42 -1.21
C ALA A 563 -31.61 -23.33 -1.33
N ASN A 564 -32.80 -22.75 -1.38
CA ASN A 564 -34.05 -23.49 -1.60
C ASN A 564 -34.05 -24.17 -2.98
N PHE A 565 -33.71 -23.42 -4.04
CA PHE A 565 -33.58 -23.94 -5.41
C PHE A 565 -32.61 -25.13 -5.49
N GLU A 566 -31.45 -25.04 -4.83
CA GLU A 566 -30.45 -26.10 -4.81
C GLU A 566 -30.94 -27.34 -4.06
N GLU A 567 -31.60 -27.15 -2.92
CA GLU A 567 -32.16 -28.27 -2.15
C GLU A 567 -33.30 -28.97 -2.89
N GLU A 568 -34.17 -28.22 -3.56
CA GLU A 568 -35.30 -28.77 -4.31
C GLU A 568 -34.85 -29.56 -5.55
N HIS A 569 -33.90 -29.03 -6.32
CA HIS A 569 -33.58 -29.59 -7.64
C HIS A 569 -32.26 -30.36 -7.71
N LEU A 570 -31.27 -30.08 -6.85
CA LEU A 570 -29.94 -30.68 -6.92
C LEU A 570 -29.71 -31.80 -5.91
N SER A 571 -30.43 -31.81 -4.78
CA SER A 571 -30.29 -32.85 -3.74
C SER A 571 -30.46 -34.26 -4.31
N GLY A 572 -31.52 -34.47 -5.11
CA GLY A 572 -31.79 -35.74 -5.79
C GLY A 572 -30.73 -36.11 -6.84
N LEU A 573 -30.17 -35.11 -7.54
CA LEU A 573 -29.10 -35.34 -8.51
C LEU A 573 -27.77 -35.70 -7.85
N LEU A 574 -27.45 -35.15 -6.68
CA LEU A 574 -26.19 -35.45 -5.98
C LEU A 574 -26.24 -36.79 -5.24
N ASN A 575 -27.42 -37.20 -4.78
CA ASN A 575 -27.61 -38.45 -4.03
C ASN A 575 -27.79 -39.68 -4.93
N ASN A 576 -27.92 -39.51 -6.25
CA ASN A 576 -28.05 -40.60 -7.20
C ASN A 576 -26.67 -41.08 -7.71
N ASN A 577 -26.33 -42.35 -7.49
CA ASN A 577 -25.05 -42.94 -7.92
C ASN A 577 -24.84 -42.89 -9.44
N ASP A 578 -25.92 -42.93 -10.22
CA ASP A 578 -25.87 -42.85 -11.68
C ASP A 578 -25.72 -41.41 -12.19
N SER A 579 -25.87 -40.41 -11.31
CA SER A 579 -25.71 -39.01 -11.67
C SER A 579 -24.36 -38.71 -12.26
N LYS A 580 -24.35 -37.84 -13.27
CA LYS A 580 -23.11 -37.31 -13.84
C LYS A 580 -22.52 -36.20 -12.97
N LEU A 581 -23.32 -35.57 -12.10
CA LEU A 581 -22.90 -34.51 -11.17
C LEU A 581 -22.26 -35.14 -9.94
N LEU A 582 -20.97 -34.85 -9.72
CA LEU A 582 -20.19 -35.37 -8.59
C LEU A 582 -20.01 -34.35 -7.48
N LEU A 583 -20.02 -33.06 -7.82
CA LEU A 583 -19.80 -31.98 -6.88
C LEU A 583 -20.54 -30.73 -7.32
N TRP A 584 -21.21 -30.08 -6.35
CA TRP A 584 -21.76 -28.74 -6.50
C TRP A 584 -21.38 -27.84 -5.32
N ARG A 585 -20.81 -26.67 -5.63
CA ARG A 585 -20.57 -25.59 -4.67
C ARG A 585 -20.86 -24.25 -5.30
N ARG A 586 -21.51 -23.33 -4.59
CA ARG A 586 -21.84 -22.00 -5.09
C ARG A 586 -21.22 -20.91 -4.22
N TYR A 587 -20.81 -19.81 -4.84
CA TYR A 587 -20.51 -18.55 -4.17
C TYR A 587 -21.28 -17.43 -4.85
N VAL A 588 -22.41 -17.02 -4.25
CA VAL A 588 -23.32 -16.03 -4.83
C VAL A 588 -23.80 -16.48 -6.21
N ASP A 589 -23.29 -15.90 -7.31
CA ASP A 589 -23.65 -16.16 -8.70
C ASP A 589 -22.76 -17.20 -9.39
N ASP A 590 -21.51 -17.35 -8.93
CA ASP A 590 -20.53 -18.28 -9.50
C ASP A 590 -20.64 -19.67 -8.84
N THR A 591 -20.52 -20.74 -9.63
CA THR A 591 -20.48 -22.14 -9.12
C THR A 591 -19.17 -22.85 -9.45
N TYR A 592 -18.76 -23.77 -8.58
CA TYR A 592 -17.65 -24.69 -8.80
C TYR A 592 -18.20 -26.10 -8.77
N THR A 593 -18.15 -26.79 -9.91
CA THR A 593 -18.78 -28.10 -10.07
C THR A 593 -17.82 -29.10 -10.69
N ILE A 594 -18.03 -30.39 -10.40
CA ILE A 594 -17.27 -31.50 -10.99
C ILE A 594 -18.25 -32.54 -11.52
N PHE A 595 -18.00 -33.01 -12.73
CA PHE A 595 -18.79 -34.03 -13.42
C PHE A 595 -17.97 -35.25 -13.84
N LYS A 596 -18.66 -36.35 -14.15
CA LYS A 596 -18.09 -37.53 -14.83
C LYS A 596 -17.60 -37.14 -16.25
N ALA A 597 -16.66 -37.92 -16.79
CA ALA A 597 -15.99 -37.62 -18.05
C ALA A 597 -16.95 -37.56 -19.27
N ASP A 598 -18.00 -38.36 -19.22
CA ASP A 598 -19.05 -38.51 -20.24
C ASP A 598 -20.18 -37.48 -20.11
N ALA A 599 -20.04 -36.50 -19.21
CA ALA A 599 -20.98 -35.41 -19.08
C ALA A 599 -20.87 -34.40 -20.25
N GLY A 600 -22.01 -34.12 -20.88
CA GLY A 600 -22.17 -33.07 -21.87
C GLY A 600 -22.48 -31.73 -21.20
N GLU A 601 -21.61 -30.74 -21.41
CA GLU A 601 -21.70 -29.43 -20.73
C GLU A 601 -22.99 -28.67 -21.11
N ASP A 602 -23.34 -28.68 -22.40
CA ASP A 602 -24.55 -28.03 -22.91
C ASP A 602 -25.83 -28.73 -22.46
N GLU A 603 -25.84 -30.06 -22.39
CA GLU A 603 -26.98 -30.84 -21.90
C GLU A 603 -27.30 -30.47 -20.44
N ILE A 604 -26.26 -30.39 -19.61
CA ILE A 604 -26.41 -30.00 -18.21
C ILE A 604 -26.88 -28.55 -18.10
N ARG A 605 -26.29 -27.63 -18.86
CA ARG A 605 -26.72 -26.22 -18.87
C ARG A 605 -28.20 -26.09 -19.26
N GLN A 606 -28.63 -26.83 -20.28
CA GLN A 606 -30.03 -26.84 -20.70
C GLN A 606 -30.93 -27.38 -19.59
N LEU A 607 -30.55 -28.49 -18.96
CA LEU A 607 -31.28 -29.06 -17.81
C LEU A 607 -31.42 -28.04 -16.67
N LEU A 608 -30.32 -27.43 -16.23
CA LEU A 608 -30.35 -26.41 -15.16
C LEU A 608 -31.30 -25.24 -15.52
N ASN A 609 -31.33 -24.85 -16.79
CA ASN A 609 -32.19 -23.77 -17.29
C ASN A 609 -33.68 -24.15 -17.40
N THR A 610 -34.05 -25.42 -17.19
CA THR A 610 -35.45 -25.87 -17.11
C THR A 610 -36.01 -25.82 -15.70
N PHE A 611 -35.18 -25.81 -14.67
CA PHE A 611 -35.64 -25.90 -13.28
C PHE A 611 -36.46 -24.70 -12.83
N HIS A 612 -36.11 -23.50 -13.28
CA HIS A 612 -36.86 -22.30 -12.93
C HIS A 612 -36.93 -21.30 -14.11
N PRO A 613 -38.09 -20.65 -14.37
CA PRO A 613 -38.24 -19.70 -15.47
C PRO A 613 -37.31 -18.48 -15.34
N SER A 614 -37.15 -17.95 -14.12
CA SER A 614 -36.37 -16.73 -13.87
C SER A 614 -34.85 -16.95 -13.76
N ILE A 615 -34.39 -18.17 -13.48
CA ILE A 615 -32.96 -18.46 -13.27
C ILE A 615 -32.38 -19.09 -14.52
N LYS A 616 -31.33 -18.47 -15.05
CA LYS A 616 -30.58 -18.97 -16.21
C LYS A 616 -29.10 -19.02 -15.89
N PHE A 617 -28.44 -20.04 -16.41
CA PHE A 617 -27.03 -20.35 -16.23
C PHE A 617 -26.29 -20.24 -17.57
N THR A 618 -25.13 -19.61 -17.50
CA THR A 618 -24.08 -19.69 -18.53
C THR A 618 -23.00 -20.66 -18.09
N THR A 619 -22.15 -21.10 -19.02
CA THR A 619 -21.09 -22.08 -18.78
C THR A 619 -19.71 -21.49 -19.06
N GLU A 620 -18.77 -21.75 -18.15
CA GLU A 620 -17.34 -21.52 -18.33
C GLU A 620 -16.62 -22.86 -18.09
N PRO A 621 -16.23 -23.58 -19.17
CA PRO A 621 -15.56 -24.86 -19.04
C PRO A 621 -14.11 -24.70 -18.59
N GLU A 622 -13.56 -25.74 -18.00
CA GLU A 622 -12.13 -25.77 -17.69
C GLU A 622 -11.27 -25.80 -18.96
N ALA A 623 -10.03 -25.31 -18.82
CA ALA A 623 -9.01 -25.45 -19.84
C ALA A 623 -7.78 -26.13 -19.24
N ASN A 624 -7.31 -27.22 -19.86
CA ASN A 624 -6.13 -27.97 -19.39
C ASN A 624 -6.22 -28.38 -17.90
N ASN A 625 -7.36 -28.97 -17.50
CA ASN A 625 -7.68 -29.34 -16.12
C ASN A 625 -7.59 -28.18 -15.12
N THR A 626 -7.78 -26.94 -15.61
CA THR A 626 -7.61 -25.72 -14.83
C THR A 626 -8.83 -24.82 -14.99
N ILE A 627 -9.38 -24.35 -13.88
CA ILE A 627 -10.54 -23.45 -13.88
C ILE A 627 -10.35 -22.33 -12.84
N PRO A 628 -10.71 -21.07 -13.17
CA PRO A 628 -10.79 -20.02 -12.18
C PRO A 628 -12.07 -20.14 -11.34
N PHE A 629 -11.97 -19.96 -10.03
CA PHE A 629 -13.11 -19.78 -9.14
C PHE A 629 -12.73 -18.81 -8.02
N LEU A 630 -13.54 -17.77 -7.81
CA LEU A 630 -13.20 -16.63 -6.93
C LEU A 630 -11.87 -15.96 -7.34
N ASP A 631 -10.95 -15.80 -6.38
CA ASP A 631 -9.58 -15.33 -6.57
C ASP A 631 -8.55 -16.47 -6.71
N VAL A 632 -9.01 -17.70 -6.95
CA VAL A 632 -8.20 -18.93 -7.04
C VAL A 632 -8.24 -19.49 -8.45
N LEU A 633 -7.07 -19.84 -8.98
CA LEU A 633 -6.93 -20.67 -10.17
C LEU A 633 -6.66 -22.10 -9.70
N VAL A 634 -7.62 -22.98 -9.91
CA VAL A 634 -7.60 -24.38 -9.45
C VAL A 634 -7.12 -25.25 -10.58
N LYS A 635 -6.05 -26.02 -10.35
CA LYS A 635 -5.55 -27.02 -11.29
C LYS A 635 -5.71 -28.42 -10.70
N ARG A 636 -6.51 -29.26 -11.35
CA ARG A 636 -6.73 -30.65 -10.93
C ARG A 636 -5.60 -31.55 -11.40
N HIS A 637 -5.23 -32.50 -10.55
CA HIS A 637 -4.33 -33.62 -10.85
C HIS A 637 -4.82 -34.88 -10.12
N ASP A 638 -4.26 -36.05 -10.43
CA ASP A 638 -4.81 -37.35 -9.98
C ASP A 638 -4.88 -37.50 -8.45
N SER A 639 -4.04 -36.78 -7.73
CA SER A 639 -3.95 -36.79 -6.26
C SER A 639 -4.59 -35.58 -5.56
N GLY A 640 -5.28 -34.69 -6.29
CA GLY A 640 -5.96 -33.53 -5.72
C GLY A 640 -5.86 -32.24 -6.56
N PHE A 641 -5.70 -31.11 -5.87
CA PHE A 641 -5.74 -29.78 -6.48
C PHE A 641 -4.52 -28.94 -6.10
N ASP A 642 -3.97 -28.26 -7.09
CA ASP A 642 -3.05 -27.15 -6.92
C ASP A 642 -3.80 -25.83 -7.07
N THR A 643 -3.43 -24.84 -6.26
CA THR A 643 -4.09 -23.54 -6.24
C THR A 643 -3.08 -22.42 -6.42
N THR A 644 -3.41 -21.44 -7.25
CA THR A 644 -2.62 -20.22 -7.47
C THR A 644 -3.54 -19.01 -7.53
N VAL A 645 -2.98 -17.80 -7.45
CA VAL A 645 -3.79 -16.57 -7.45
C VAL A 645 -4.31 -16.28 -8.86
N TYR A 646 -5.63 -16.23 -9.02
CA TYR A 646 -6.25 -15.83 -10.29
C TYR A 646 -6.35 -14.31 -10.41
N ARG A 647 -6.08 -13.79 -11.62
CA ARG A 647 -6.35 -12.41 -12.01
C ARG A 647 -7.04 -12.40 -13.36
N LYS A 648 -8.16 -11.71 -13.46
CA LYS A 648 -8.88 -11.54 -14.74
C LYS A 648 -8.01 -10.78 -15.74
N LYS A 649 -8.19 -11.05 -17.04
CA LYS A 649 -7.49 -10.35 -18.15
C LYS A 649 -7.64 -8.82 -18.08
N THR A 650 -8.75 -8.33 -17.52
CA THR A 650 -9.01 -6.89 -17.32
C THR A 650 -8.31 -6.26 -16.10
N THR A 651 -7.43 -6.98 -15.42
CA THR A 651 -6.65 -6.43 -14.30
C THR A 651 -5.71 -5.34 -14.80
N THR A 652 -5.85 -4.13 -14.26
CA THR A 652 -5.01 -2.99 -14.68
C THR A 652 -3.72 -2.85 -13.89
N LYS A 653 -3.47 -3.77 -12.94
CA LYS A 653 -2.34 -3.70 -11.99
C LYS A 653 -2.31 -2.40 -11.14
N LEU A 654 -3.32 -1.53 -11.27
CA LEU A 654 -3.45 -0.27 -10.54
C LEU A 654 -3.72 -0.52 -9.06
N MET A 655 -2.95 0.12 -8.20
CA MET A 655 -3.10 0.12 -6.75
C MET A 655 -3.31 1.56 -6.25
N LEU A 656 -3.31 1.77 -4.94
CA LEU A 656 -3.20 3.14 -4.41
C LEU A 656 -1.84 3.71 -4.82
N LYS A 657 -1.81 4.75 -5.65
CA LYS A 657 -0.55 5.37 -6.07
C LYS A 657 0.25 5.89 -4.87
N TRP A 658 1.58 5.69 -4.90
CA TRP A 658 2.46 6.07 -3.79
C TRP A 658 2.49 7.58 -3.52
N ASP A 659 2.33 8.39 -4.54
CA ASP A 659 2.31 9.85 -4.48
C ASP A 659 0.92 10.43 -4.13
N SER A 660 -0.13 9.60 -4.12
CA SER A 660 -1.48 10.01 -3.69
C SER A 660 -1.48 10.46 -2.22
N LEU A 661 -2.25 11.50 -1.88
CA LEU A 661 -2.38 12.02 -0.52
C LEU A 661 -3.29 11.12 0.34
N ILE A 662 -2.78 9.94 0.69
CA ILE A 662 -3.47 8.92 1.48
C ILE A 662 -2.55 8.48 2.62
N PRO A 663 -3.08 8.20 3.83
CA PRO A 663 -2.29 7.65 4.93
C PRO A 663 -1.43 6.46 4.51
N THR A 664 -0.18 6.46 4.97
CA THR A 664 0.78 5.37 4.69
C THR A 664 0.30 4.02 5.22
N ALA A 665 -0.58 4.03 6.24
CA ALA A 665 -1.25 2.83 6.74
C ALA A 665 -2.08 2.11 5.67
N TYR A 666 -2.84 2.83 4.83
CA TYR A 666 -3.61 2.21 3.75
C TYR A 666 -2.72 1.71 2.61
N LYS A 667 -1.65 2.45 2.29
CA LYS A 667 -0.64 2.04 1.29
C LYS A 667 0.06 0.75 1.72
N ARG A 668 0.46 0.67 2.99
CA ARG A 668 1.00 -0.52 3.63
C ARG A 668 0.00 -1.68 3.60
N SER A 669 -1.24 -1.42 4.00
CA SER A 669 -2.30 -2.44 4.06
C SER A 669 -2.60 -3.03 2.68
N SER A 670 -2.48 -2.22 1.61
CA SER A 670 -2.63 -2.69 0.23
C SER A 670 -1.57 -3.72 -0.18
N ILE A 671 -0.33 -3.61 0.33
CA ILE A 671 0.71 -4.61 0.10
C ILE A 671 0.47 -5.84 0.98
N ILE A 672 0.14 -5.63 2.26
CA ILE A 672 -0.15 -6.72 3.19
C ILE A 672 -1.29 -7.59 2.66
N SER A 673 -2.38 -7.01 2.17
CA SER A 673 -3.52 -7.77 1.66
C SER A 673 -3.14 -8.66 0.48
N LEU A 674 -2.30 -8.19 -0.45
CA LEU A 674 -1.81 -8.99 -1.57
C LEU A 674 -0.89 -10.13 -1.09
N VAL A 675 0.02 -9.84 -0.17
CA VAL A 675 0.93 -10.85 0.40
C VAL A 675 0.16 -11.92 1.18
N THR A 676 -0.81 -11.52 2.00
CA THR A 676 -1.71 -12.42 2.73
C THR A 676 -2.49 -13.29 1.75
N ARG A 677 -3.04 -12.70 0.69
CA ARG A 677 -3.77 -13.44 -0.36
C ARG A 677 -2.87 -14.48 -1.04
N ALA A 678 -1.65 -14.10 -1.42
CA ALA A 678 -0.69 -14.99 -2.08
C ALA A 678 -0.38 -16.22 -1.23
N ILE A 679 0.01 -16.02 0.03
CA ILE A 679 0.36 -17.12 0.96
C ILE A 679 -0.82 -18.05 1.22
N ARG A 680 -2.01 -17.47 1.31
CA ARG A 680 -3.24 -18.21 1.59
C ARG A 680 -3.67 -19.09 0.42
N ILE A 681 -3.54 -18.59 -0.79
CA ILE A 681 -4.04 -19.26 -2.01
C ILE A 681 -3.01 -20.20 -2.61
N CYS A 682 -1.73 -19.83 -2.67
CA CYS A 682 -0.75 -20.65 -3.37
C CYS A 682 -0.45 -21.96 -2.62
N SER A 683 -0.72 -23.11 -3.24
CA SER A 683 -0.47 -24.43 -2.63
C SER A 683 1.01 -24.81 -2.60
N LYS A 684 1.81 -24.27 -3.52
CA LYS A 684 3.22 -24.61 -3.75
C LYS A 684 4.14 -23.40 -3.65
N TYR A 685 5.39 -23.64 -3.25
CA TYR A 685 6.41 -22.60 -3.10
C TYR A 685 6.73 -21.87 -4.41
N GLY A 686 6.85 -22.60 -5.54
CA GLY A 686 7.17 -22.01 -6.85
C GLY A 686 6.16 -20.93 -7.25
N PRO A 687 4.86 -21.27 -7.40
CA PRO A 687 3.83 -20.29 -7.71
C PRO A 687 3.69 -19.18 -6.66
N LEU A 688 3.94 -19.46 -5.37
CA LEU A 688 3.97 -18.43 -4.33
C LEU A 688 5.10 -17.41 -4.56
N HIS A 689 6.29 -17.90 -4.93
CA HIS A 689 7.43 -17.03 -5.24
C HIS A 689 7.12 -16.14 -6.45
N ASP A 690 6.56 -16.71 -7.51
CA ASP A 690 6.18 -15.96 -8.71
C ASP A 690 5.12 -14.90 -8.39
N GLU A 691 4.15 -15.23 -7.54
CA GLU A 691 3.15 -14.27 -7.07
C GLU A 691 3.77 -13.10 -6.28
N PHE A 692 4.78 -13.36 -5.44
CA PHE A 692 5.52 -12.26 -4.79
C PHE A 692 6.29 -11.40 -5.79
N GLN A 693 6.82 -11.96 -6.88
CA GLN A 693 7.41 -11.15 -7.95
C GLN A 693 6.36 -10.27 -8.62
N GLN A 694 5.17 -10.80 -8.89
CA GLN A 694 4.06 -10.01 -9.43
C GLN A 694 3.67 -8.86 -8.50
N ILE A 695 3.60 -9.09 -7.19
CA ILE A 695 3.30 -8.03 -6.21
C ILE A 695 4.36 -6.93 -6.24
N ARG A 696 5.65 -7.28 -6.37
CA ARG A 696 6.75 -6.30 -6.49
C ARG A 696 6.62 -5.46 -7.75
N LEU A 697 6.35 -6.10 -8.89
CA LEU A 697 6.15 -5.42 -10.17
C LEU A 697 4.95 -4.47 -10.11
N MET A 698 3.82 -4.92 -9.56
CA MET A 698 2.63 -4.09 -9.35
C MET A 698 2.92 -2.90 -8.42
N ALA A 699 3.63 -3.11 -7.31
CA ALA A 699 3.98 -2.04 -6.39
C ALA A 699 4.90 -0.99 -7.06
N ASN A 700 5.91 -1.45 -7.82
CA ASN A 700 6.80 -0.58 -8.58
C ASN A 700 6.05 0.25 -9.63
N PHE A 701 5.13 -0.38 -10.38
CA PHE A 701 4.25 0.29 -11.35
C PHE A 701 3.40 1.41 -10.70
N ASN A 702 3.09 1.29 -9.41
CA ASN A 702 2.35 2.29 -8.63
C ASN A 702 3.24 3.26 -7.86
N GLY A 703 4.55 3.25 -8.11
CA GLY A 703 5.54 4.18 -7.54
C GLY A 703 5.99 3.85 -6.11
N TYR A 704 5.71 2.65 -5.60
CA TYR A 704 6.13 2.28 -4.25
C TYR A 704 7.65 2.08 -4.17
N PRO A 705 8.33 2.59 -3.13
CA PRO A 705 9.74 2.30 -2.91
C PRO A 705 9.98 0.81 -2.65
N SER A 706 10.95 0.20 -3.35
CA SER A 706 11.24 -1.24 -3.21
C SER A 706 11.55 -1.65 -1.78
N ASP A 707 12.39 -0.87 -1.07
CA ASP A 707 12.72 -1.12 0.35
C ASP A 707 11.48 -1.14 1.25
N PHE A 708 10.46 -0.34 0.94
CA PHE A 708 9.21 -0.32 1.71
C PHE A 708 8.43 -1.61 1.51
N VAL A 709 8.34 -2.09 0.26
CA VAL A 709 7.67 -3.35 -0.09
C VAL A 709 8.40 -4.55 0.53
N GLU A 710 9.73 -4.64 0.38
CA GLU A 710 10.52 -5.74 0.95
C GLU A 710 10.41 -5.80 2.48
N LYS A 711 10.46 -4.65 3.16
CA LYS A 711 10.28 -4.60 4.63
C LYS A 711 8.91 -5.11 5.06
N ILE A 712 7.86 -4.86 4.28
CA ILE A 712 6.52 -5.37 4.57
C ILE A 712 6.46 -6.88 4.38
N ILE A 713 6.94 -7.37 3.23
CA ILE A 713 6.97 -8.81 2.93
C ILE A 713 7.76 -9.54 4.01
N LYS A 714 8.99 -9.09 4.29
CA LYS A 714 9.85 -9.67 5.33
C LYS A 714 9.16 -9.66 6.70
N LYS A 715 8.66 -8.52 7.17
CA LYS A 715 7.99 -8.44 8.48
C LYS A 715 6.77 -9.36 8.57
N TYR A 716 6.05 -9.55 7.47
CA TYR A 716 4.89 -10.44 7.43
C TYR A 716 5.32 -11.91 7.51
N LEU A 717 6.33 -12.31 6.74
CA LEU A 717 6.90 -13.67 6.79
C LEU A 717 7.52 -13.96 8.16
N ASP A 718 8.29 -13.01 8.72
CA ASP A 718 8.84 -13.12 10.08
C ASP A 718 7.71 -13.33 11.10
N LYS A 719 6.58 -12.63 10.98
CA LYS A 719 5.43 -12.81 11.89
C LYS A 719 4.79 -14.20 11.74
N LEU A 720 4.74 -14.75 10.53
CA LEU A 720 4.11 -16.04 10.26
C LEU A 720 4.97 -17.23 10.70
N TYR A 721 6.27 -17.18 10.48
CA TYR A 721 7.19 -18.30 10.68
C TYR A 721 8.05 -18.18 11.94
N ARG A 722 7.97 -17.06 12.68
CA ARG A 722 8.63 -16.97 13.99
C ARG A 722 7.94 -17.93 14.97
N PRO A 723 8.70 -18.76 15.71
CA PRO A 723 8.16 -19.57 16.80
C PRO A 723 7.42 -18.65 17.77
N LYS A 724 6.16 -18.97 18.07
CA LYS A 724 5.42 -18.26 19.11
C LYS A 724 5.89 -18.84 20.45
N ASP A 725 6.44 -18.01 21.33
CA ASP A 725 6.67 -18.39 22.72
C ASP A 725 5.30 -18.66 23.36
N THR A 726 5.11 -19.88 23.87
CA THR A 726 3.83 -20.42 24.34
C THR A 726 3.29 -19.72 25.60
N GLU A 727 4.07 -18.87 26.26
CA GLU A 727 3.76 -18.34 27.60
C GLU A 727 2.92 -17.05 27.62
N ASN A 728 2.66 -16.38 26.50
CA ASN A 728 1.94 -15.09 26.50
C ASN A 728 0.51 -15.14 25.91
N GLN A 729 -0.12 -16.32 25.84
CA GLN A 729 -1.48 -16.45 25.26
C GLN A 729 -2.64 -16.47 26.27
N ILE A 730 -2.40 -16.31 27.58
CA ILE A 730 -3.48 -16.37 28.60
C ILE A 730 -4.06 -14.99 28.98
N GLN A 731 -3.55 -13.87 28.45
CA GLN A 731 -4.11 -12.55 28.75
C GLN A 731 -4.58 -11.81 27.50
N GLN A 732 -5.68 -12.28 26.90
CA GLN A 732 -6.61 -11.42 26.17
C GLN A 732 -7.87 -12.20 25.77
N THR A 733 -8.86 -12.19 26.67
CA THR A 733 -10.29 -12.15 26.33
C THR A 733 -11.07 -11.91 27.63
N SER A 734 -11.01 -10.70 28.15
CA SER A 734 -12.22 -10.10 28.70
C SER A 734 -12.96 -9.49 27.52
N ASN A 735 -14.07 -10.08 27.11
CA ASN A 735 -15.00 -9.48 26.15
C ASN A 735 -15.76 -8.34 26.84
N GLU A 736 -15.04 -7.33 27.33
CA GLU A 736 -15.67 -6.04 27.56
C GLU A 736 -16.03 -5.46 26.20
N ILE A 737 -17.30 -5.13 26.00
CA ILE A 737 -17.75 -4.40 24.83
C ILE A 737 -17.19 -2.98 24.97
N ILE A 738 -15.94 -2.78 24.54
CA ILE A 738 -15.31 -1.47 24.50
C ILE A 738 -16.03 -0.67 23.43
N ASN A 739 -16.84 0.30 23.86
CA ASN A 739 -17.57 1.18 22.97
C ASN A 739 -16.62 2.23 22.38
N TYR A 740 -16.03 1.93 21.23
CA TYR A 740 -15.15 2.86 20.53
C TYR A 740 -15.94 4.04 19.94
N LYS A 741 -15.66 5.25 20.41
CA LYS A 741 -16.10 6.49 19.76
C LYS A 741 -15.10 6.88 18.66
N TYR A 742 -15.60 7.08 17.45
CA TYR A 742 -14.79 7.50 16.30
C TYR A 742 -15.04 8.97 15.96
N ILE A 743 -13.99 9.65 15.51
CA ILE A 743 -14.06 11.01 15.00
C ILE A 743 -13.42 11.02 13.61
N GLN A 744 -14.11 11.63 12.66
CA GLN A 744 -13.58 11.84 11.32
C GLN A 744 -12.66 13.06 11.32
N LEU A 745 -11.41 12.86 10.87
CA LEU A 745 -10.43 13.93 10.73
C LEU A 745 -9.96 14.04 9.27
N PRO A 746 -9.87 15.26 8.71
CA PRO A 746 -9.35 15.45 7.37
C PRO A 746 -7.86 15.06 7.29
N TYR A 747 -7.48 14.38 6.21
CA TYR A 747 -6.11 13.92 6.01
C TYR A 747 -5.34 14.80 5.02
N ILE A 748 -4.28 15.43 5.52
CA ILE A 748 -3.35 16.26 4.74
C ILE A 748 -1.87 15.93 5.02
N GLY A 749 -1.61 14.77 5.64
CA GLY A 749 -0.26 14.30 5.97
C GLY A 749 0.12 14.55 7.42
N ALA A 750 1.34 15.05 7.65
CA ALA A 750 1.90 15.25 9.00
C ALA A 750 1.01 16.10 9.94
N PRO A 751 0.38 17.21 9.48
CA PRO A 751 -0.49 18.00 10.36
C PRO A 751 -1.68 17.22 10.90
N SER A 752 -2.29 16.35 10.10
CA SER A 752 -3.41 15.51 10.56
C SER A 752 -3.00 14.54 11.67
N TYR A 753 -1.80 13.97 11.59
CA TYR A 753 -1.29 13.09 12.66
C TYR A 753 -0.97 13.89 13.93
N ALA A 754 -0.39 15.07 13.80
CA ALA A 754 -0.13 15.96 14.93
C ALA A 754 -1.45 16.37 15.62
N TYR A 755 -2.46 16.74 14.83
CA TYR A 755 -3.78 17.09 15.31
C TYR A 755 -4.47 15.92 16.01
N ALA A 756 -4.49 14.73 15.40
CA ALA A 756 -5.05 13.52 16.03
C ALA A 756 -4.36 13.20 17.37
N LYS A 757 -3.03 13.33 17.44
CA LYS A 757 -2.27 13.13 18.69
C LYS A 757 -2.63 14.18 19.74
N ARG A 758 -2.80 15.44 19.32
CA ARG A 758 -3.18 16.54 20.21
C ARG A 758 -4.60 16.36 20.76
N LEU A 759 -5.57 16.03 19.90
CA LEU A 759 -6.94 15.72 20.31
C LEU A 759 -6.97 14.56 21.31
N LYS A 760 -6.26 13.46 21.00
CA LYS A 760 -6.17 12.32 21.91
C LYS A 760 -5.61 12.72 23.28
N SER A 761 -4.57 13.55 23.30
CA SER A 761 -3.99 14.06 24.55
C SER A 761 -4.95 14.95 25.34
N ILE A 762 -5.73 15.81 24.67
CA ILE A 762 -6.73 16.68 25.32
C ILE A 762 -7.83 15.81 25.94
N ILE A 763 -8.35 14.84 25.19
CA ILE A 763 -9.40 13.92 25.66
C ILE A 763 -8.88 13.05 26.81
N GLN A 764 -7.66 12.52 26.72
CA GLN A 764 -7.07 11.70 27.80
C GLN A 764 -6.90 12.49 29.10
N LYS A 765 -6.47 13.77 29.02
CA LYS A 765 -6.40 14.64 30.19
C LYS A 765 -7.78 14.85 30.82
N MET A 766 -8.80 15.03 30.01
CA MET A 766 -10.17 15.17 30.49
C MET A 766 -10.65 13.88 31.20
N ILE A 767 -10.47 12.71 30.58
CA ILE A 767 -10.86 11.42 31.20
C ILE A 767 -10.18 11.24 32.57
N GLN A 768 -8.87 11.49 32.64
CA GLN A 768 -8.11 11.39 33.89
C GLN A 768 -8.54 12.40 34.97
N GLN A 769 -8.98 13.59 34.58
CA GLN A 769 -9.42 14.63 35.51
C GLN A 769 -10.84 14.42 36.06
N HIS A 770 -11.62 13.53 35.44
CA HIS A 770 -13.05 13.38 35.72
C HIS A 770 -13.47 11.98 36.21
N ASN A 771 -12.52 11.05 36.44
CA ASN A 771 -12.82 9.65 36.83
C ASN A 771 -13.93 9.03 35.96
N LEU A 772 -13.92 9.34 34.66
CA LEU A 772 -14.84 8.74 33.70
C LEU A 772 -14.23 7.40 33.27
N GLU A 773 -14.98 6.30 33.43
CA GLU A 773 -14.60 4.97 32.92
C GLU A 773 -14.45 4.95 31.40
#